data_AF-A0A317SVQ7-F1
#
_entry.id   AF-A0A317SVQ7-F1
#
_cell.length_a   1.000
_cell.length_b   1.000
_cell.length_c   1.000
_cell.angle_alpha   90.00
_cell.angle_beta   90.00
_cell.angle_gamma   90.00
#
_symmetry.space_group_name_H-M   'P 1'
#
loop_
_entity.id
_entity.type
_entity.pdbx_description
1 polymer ?
#
loop_
_entity_poly.entity_id
_entity_poly.type
_entity_poly.pdbx_seq_one_letter_code
_entity_poly.pdbx_strand_id
1 'polypeptide(L)'
;MGPILAWCHRARERRRHRQTLYSFPHLPALFRQACKHVSKVGEDPFNPIIASRYQNLVPLTLLSFLKVLGPGQFRHALQLVASSIAFNAIPTGMHAFAPLCIFDTLYRRPCETALRRAQISSPVTSLEHIRSLVQNEMRLLHNYLGGSVEYYRDTLKRGWGPLRKPLSDTVCFGCLAQFPDRRLPCRHSFCEICFEVFGKRCTNQPYTFHILECMICLARFDGIKVHIQPPTAGARILTVDGGGIRGVVALTSLIRLEAAISHIVGVKLPIQEHFFDLAIGTSSGRRGYDSVHPGHTNRPALGSLIALRLFSQSWSVDECLRQFIRLANKTFRRRPYRTCVPILCHVIDYIYSFAADSQYSADGIEEALKEVFGAEQDMCRTDNNRTKVYRARCTSAAPWYFSPKTLTGLGTFQDGGLWQNNPTSIGLWEWPHVCPDAGEPDLVLSLGTGSALYTQLSIDRFPIRSPHPSRSNGPVRRNSFLLRAYRSYMYLLDGEPAWQRLLGGLPLRRRNRFYRLNINIPGREPSIDDTTEIPGLCENGPPIHALNATAWAMIASLFYFELERPPVYGQWVYTCEGQIRCRLGIGSRRLILEGLARQQARFVRCGEALSGGYVFTVRFTVIDLRAEVSIDLHAPHEGSRPIGGSPFTVHGLVQRQRLYCPFGSANHLKRGPQALLLVPPAKRQRGDPHGAGRAEP
;
A
#
# COMPACT_ATOMS: atom_id res chain seq x y z
N MET A 1 1.82 -10.96 -60.60
CA MET A 1 1.82 -11.27 -59.15
C MET A 1 3.10 -11.95 -58.64
N GLY A 2 3.76 -12.86 -59.40
CA GLY A 2 4.97 -13.58 -58.96
C GLY A 2 6.14 -12.73 -58.42
N PRO A 3 6.53 -11.60 -59.06
CA PRO A 3 7.63 -10.77 -58.56
C PRO A 3 7.35 -10.09 -57.21
N ILE A 4 6.10 -9.68 -56.99
CA ILE A 4 5.64 -9.05 -55.74
C ILE A 4 5.69 -10.07 -54.59
N LEU A 5 5.20 -11.29 -54.82
CA LEU A 5 5.26 -12.38 -53.84
C LEU A 5 6.71 -12.71 -53.47
N ALA A 6 7.60 -12.83 -54.46
CA ALA A 6 9.03 -13.07 -54.21
C ALA A 6 9.68 -11.95 -53.38
N TRP A 7 9.31 -10.69 -53.63
CA TRP A 7 9.78 -9.56 -52.83
C TRP A 7 9.23 -9.60 -51.40
N CYS A 8 7.94 -9.90 -51.23
CA CYS A 8 7.32 -10.08 -49.91
C CYS A 8 7.97 -11.21 -49.11
N HIS A 9 8.30 -12.35 -49.75
CA HIS A 9 9.02 -13.45 -49.11
C HIS A 9 10.41 -13.03 -48.64
N ARG A 10 11.21 -12.38 -49.51
CA ARG A 10 12.54 -11.86 -49.12
C ARG A 10 12.46 -10.83 -47.99
N ALA A 11 11.49 -9.92 -48.03
CA ALA A 11 11.28 -8.94 -46.97
C ALA A 11 10.90 -9.61 -45.63
N ARG A 12 10.04 -10.64 -45.68
CA ARG A 12 9.65 -11.42 -44.50
C ARG A 12 10.84 -12.20 -43.92
N GLU A 13 11.66 -12.79 -44.75
CA GLU A 13 12.86 -13.54 -44.34
C GLU A 13 13.92 -12.63 -43.72
N ARG A 14 14.19 -11.46 -44.31
CA ARG A 14 15.04 -10.43 -43.72
C ARG A 14 14.54 -9.99 -42.35
N ARG A 15 13.23 -9.76 -42.20
CA ARG A 15 12.61 -9.40 -40.92
C ARG A 15 12.70 -10.53 -39.90
N ARG A 16 12.57 -11.79 -40.32
CA ARG A 16 12.73 -12.97 -39.46
C ARG A 16 14.17 -13.07 -38.96
N HIS A 17 15.16 -12.97 -39.85
CA HIS A 17 16.59 -13.01 -39.50
C HIS A 17 16.98 -11.87 -38.55
N ARG A 18 16.43 -10.67 -38.77
CA ARG A 18 16.65 -9.51 -37.90
C ARG A 18 15.76 -9.48 -36.65
N GLN A 19 14.93 -10.49 -36.43
CA GLN A 19 13.97 -10.53 -35.32
C GLN A 19 13.07 -9.27 -35.23
N THR A 20 12.68 -8.74 -36.39
CA THR A 20 11.77 -7.58 -36.56
C THR A 20 10.47 -7.98 -37.26
N LEU A 21 10.20 -9.29 -37.38
CA LEU A 21 8.93 -9.81 -37.86
C LEU A 21 7.93 -9.85 -36.70
N TYR A 22 7.20 -8.76 -36.51
CA TYR A 22 6.23 -8.61 -35.42
C TYR A 22 4.98 -9.45 -35.64
N SER A 23 4.47 -10.02 -34.56
CA SER A 23 3.18 -10.72 -34.56
C SER A 23 2.00 -9.75 -34.67
N PHE A 24 0.81 -10.29 -34.92
CA PHE A 24 -0.44 -9.51 -34.96
C PHE A 24 -0.69 -8.65 -33.71
N PRO A 25 -0.45 -9.11 -32.46
CA PRO A 25 -0.58 -8.22 -31.31
C PRO A 25 0.54 -7.19 -31.16
N HIS A 26 1.76 -7.52 -31.60
CA HIS A 26 2.93 -6.64 -31.44
C HIS A 26 2.94 -5.47 -32.42
N LEU A 27 2.55 -5.70 -33.68
CA LEU A 27 2.63 -4.68 -34.72
C LEU A 27 1.74 -3.45 -34.44
N PRO A 28 0.44 -3.58 -34.13
CA PRO A 28 -0.41 -2.44 -33.76
C PRO A 28 0.05 -1.76 -32.47
N ALA A 29 0.59 -2.52 -31.52
CA ALA A 29 1.11 -1.98 -30.27
C ALA A 29 2.33 -1.08 -30.52
N LEU A 30 3.32 -1.57 -31.27
CA LEU A 30 4.50 -0.77 -31.66
C LEU A 30 4.09 0.42 -32.52
N PHE A 31 3.16 0.26 -33.45
CA PHE A 31 2.67 1.36 -34.28
C PHE A 31 2.06 2.49 -33.44
N ARG A 32 1.19 2.17 -32.46
CA ARG A 32 0.65 3.18 -31.53
C ARG A 32 1.75 3.88 -30.74
N GLN A 33 2.77 3.15 -30.29
CA GLN A 33 3.90 3.77 -29.59
C GLN A 33 4.75 4.64 -30.50
N ALA A 34 4.94 4.26 -31.76
CA ALA A 34 5.61 5.07 -32.76
C ALA A 34 4.86 6.37 -33.03
N CYS A 35 3.53 6.34 -33.18
CA CYS A 35 2.72 7.56 -33.30
C CYS A 35 2.87 8.48 -32.08
N LYS A 36 2.86 7.92 -30.86
CA LYS A 36 3.09 8.70 -29.64
C LYS A 36 4.50 9.28 -29.57
N HIS A 37 5.50 8.54 -30.00
CA HIS A 37 6.90 8.98 -30.05
C HIS A 37 7.05 10.20 -30.97
N VAL A 38 6.58 10.09 -32.21
CA VAL A 38 6.60 11.19 -33.20
C VAL A 38 5.88 12.43 -32.68
N SER A 39 4.79 12.27 -31.93
CA SER A 39 4.06 13.41 -31.35
C SER A 39 4.78 14.12 -30.20
N LYS A 40 5.80 13.50 -29.58
CA LYS A 40 6.51 14.03 -28.40
C LYS A 40 7.95 14.43 -28.67
N VAL A 41 8.64 13.66 -29.51
CA VAL A 41 10.07 13.81 -29.80
C VAL A 41 10.26 13.65 -31.31
N GLY A 42 10.55 14.76 -31.99
CA GLY A 42 10.69 14.78 -33.44
C GLY A 42 12.04 14.27 -33.95
N GLU A 43 13.10 14.35 -33.13
CA GLU A 43 14.49 14.14 -33.58
C GLU A 43 15.06 12.76 -33.20
N ASP A 44 14.62 12.15 -32.10
CA ASP A 44 15.14 10.84 -31.67
C ASP A 44 14.57 9.68 -32.49
N PRO A 45 15.39 8.67 -32.84
CA PRO A 45 14.91 7.49 -33.56
C PRO A 45 14.00 6.61 -32.69
N PHE A 46 12.87 6.17 -33.25
CA PHE A 46 11.96 5.23 -32.56
C PHE A 46 12.64 3.88 -32.33
N ASN A 47 12.77 3.48 -31.05
CA ASN A 47 13.34 2.19 -30.68
C ASN A 47 12.23 1.20 -30.23
N PRO A 48 11.98 0.11 -30.98
CA PRO A 48 10.91 -0.85 -30.65
C PRO A 48 11.18 -1.65 -29.38
N ILE A 49 12.44 -1.82 -28.96
CA ILE A 49 12.82 -2.50 -27.72
C ILE A 49 12.46 -1.62 -26.51
N ILE A 50 12.73 -0.31 -26.57
CA ILE A 50 12.32 0.62 -25.52
C ILE A 50 10.80 0.72 -25.48
N ALA A 51 10.18 0.87 -26.66
CA ALA A 51 8.73 1.00 -26.79
C ALA A 51 7.96 -0.24 -26.29
N SER A 52 8.56 -1.44 -26.33
CA SER A 52 7.91 -2.66 -25.80
C SER A 52 7.80 -2.69 -24.27
N ARG A 53 8.60 -1.88 -23.57
CA ARG A 53 8.67 -1.84 -22.10
C ARG A 53 7.69 -0.88 -21.43
N TYR A 54 6.82 -0.20 -22.19
CA TYR A 54 5.90 0.83 -21.67
C TYR A 54 4.95 0.38 -20.54
N GLN A 55 4.71 -0.94 -20.40
CA GLN A 55 3.88 -1.53 -19.31
C GLN A 55 4.69 -2.34 -18.29
N ASN A 56 5.99 -2.53 -18.53
CA ASN A 56 6.87 -3.32 -17.69
C ASN A 56 8.25 -2.66 -17.74
N LEU A 57 8.42 -1.55 -17.03
CA LEU A 57 9.68 -0.81 -17.04
C LEU A 57 10.82 -1.65 -16.46
N VAL A 58 12.05 -1.34 -16.86
CA VAL A 58 13.24 -1.99 -16.30
C VAL A 58 13.41 -1.51 -14.85
N PRO A 59 13.45 -2.40 -13.86
CA PRO A 59 13.60 -1.99 -12.47
C PRO A 59 14.97 -1.33 -12.25
N LEU A 60 14.98 -0.13 -11.66
CA LEU A 60 16.21 0.63 -11.39
C LEU A 60 17.12 -0.04 -10.34
N THR A 61 16.55 -0.97 -9.56
CA THR A 61 17.16 -1.66 -8.42
C THR A 61 17.80 -3.00 -8.77
N LEU A 62 17.78 -3.40 -10.05
CA LEU A 62 18.17 -4.73 -10.54
C LEU A 62 19.60 -5.17 -10.22
N LEU A 63 20.44 -4.25 -9.76
CA LEU A 63 21.86 -4.49 -9.48
C LEU A 63 22.29 -4.07 -8.07
N SER A 64 21.33 -3.67 -7.23
CA SER A 64 21.57 -3.44 -5.80
C SER A 64 22.05 -4.72 -5.11
N PHE A 65 21.72 -5.88 -5.69
CA PHE A 65 22.15 -7.20 -5.24
C PHE A 65 23.67 -7.40 -5.23
N LEU A 66 24.39 -6.79 -6.19
CA LEU A 66 25.85 -6.91 -6.25
C LEU A 66 26.56 -6.31 -5.03
N LYS A 67 25.89 -5.40 -4.29
CA LYS A 67 26.40 -4.86 -3.02
C LYS A 67 26.17 -5.80 -1.83
N VAL A 68 25.22 -6.74 -1.94
CA VAL A 68 24.79 -7.60 -0.84
C VAL A 68 25.72 -8.81 -0.68
N LEU A 69 26.44 -9.20 -1.74
CA LEU A 69 27.34 -10.36 -1.74
C LEU A 69 28.81 -9.93 -1.68
N GLY A 70 29.61 -10.65 -0.89
CA GLY A 70 31.04 -10.40 -0.74
C GLY A 70 31.88 -10.86 -1.95
N PRO A 71 33.16 -10.45 -2.03
CA PRO A 71 34.02 -10.65 -3.20
C PRO A 71 34.25 -12.13 -3.57
N GLY A 72 34.24 -13.04 -2.59
CA GLY A 72 34.45 -14.48 -2.81
C GLY A 72 33.32 -15.21 -3.55
N GLN A 73 32.16 -14.57 -3.77
CA GLN A 73 30.98 -15.18 -4.39
C GLN A 73 30.55 -14.49 -5.70
N PHE A 74 31.40 -13.61 -6.23
CA PHE A 74 31.07 -12.71 -7.32
C PHE A 74 30.61 -13.43 -8.60
N ARG A 75 31.28 -14.51 -9.02
CA ARG A 75 30.93 -15.24 -10.26
C ARG A 75 29.51 -15.84 -10.23
N HIS A 76 29.13 -16.46 -9.12
CA HIS A 76 27.79 -17.01 -8.93
C HIS A 76 26.73 -15.90 -8.84
N ALA A 77 27.09 -14.76 -8.22
CA ALA A 77 26.24 -13.58 -8.19
C ALA A 77 25.95 -13.05 -9.60
N LEU A 78 26.96 -12.99 -10.48
CA LEU A 78 26.77 -12.57 -11.88
C LEU A 78 25.83 -13.49 -12.64
N GLN A 79 25.87 -14.81 -12.42
CA GLN A 79 24.93 -15.76 -13.05
C GLN A 79 23.49 -15.51 -12.58
N LEU A 80 23.28 -15.29 -11.28
CA LEU A 80 21.96 -14.97 -10.74
C LEU A 80 21.43 -13.64 -11.27
N VAL A 81 22.28 -12.61 -11.36
CA VAL A 81 21.92 -11.34 -11.99
C VAL A 81 21.56 -11.56 -13.46
N ALA A 82 22.36 -12.30 -14.23
CA ALA A 82 22.09 -12.56 -15.63
C ALA A 82 20.77 -13.29 -15.87
N SER A 83 20.49 -14.34 -15.08
CA SER A 83 19.21 -15.07 -15.15
C SER A 83 18.02 -14.20 -14.74
N SER A 84 18.17 -13.32 -13.75
CA SER A 84 17.13 -12.35 -13.37
C SER A 84 16.84 -11.31 -14.47
N ILE A 85 17.88 -10.84 -15.17
CA ILE A 85 17.76 -9.96 -16.34
C ILE A 85 16.99 -10.70 -17.43
N ALA A 86 17.38 -11.93 -17.77
CA ALA A 86 16.74 -12.73 -18.81
C ALA A 86 15.25 -12.96 -18.49
N PHE A 87 14.93 -13.31 -17.24
CA PHE A 87 13.54 -13.48 -16.79
C PHE A 87 12.74 -12.18 -16.91
N ASN A 88 13.27 -11.04 -16.45
CA ASN A 88 12.59 -9.76 -16.57
C ASN A 88 12.42 -9.28 -18.01
N ALA A 89 13.40 -9.58 -18.87
CA ALA A 89 13.44 -9.14 -20.25
C ALA A 89 12.48 -9.91 -21.17
N ILE A 90 12.25 -11.19 -20.87
CA ILE A 90 11.42 -12.09 -21.68
C ILE A 90 10.21 -12.60 -20.86
N PRO A 91 9.26 -11.73 -20.51
CA PRO A 91 8.00 -12.17 -19.95
C PRO A 91 7.19 -12.96 -20.99
N THR A 92 6.24 -13.75 -20.49
CA THR A 92 5.36 -14.55 -21.35
C THR A 92 4.57 -13.65 -22.31
N GLY A 93 4.70 -13.87 -23.62
CA GLY A 93 4.10 -13.04 -24.67
C GLY A 93 5.01 -11.94 -25.23
N MET A 94 6.23 -11.77 -24.71
CA MET A 94 7.22 -10.83 -25.25
C MET A 94 7.63 -11.20 -26.68
N HIS A 95 7.87 -10.17 -27.51
CA HIS A 95 8.45 -10.37 -28.84
C HIS A 95 9.91 -10.84 -28.73
N ALA A 96 10.30 -11.82 -29.55
CA ALA A 96 11.63 -12.41 -29.52
C ALA A 96 12.69 -11.51 -30.18
N PHE A 97 13.01 -10.37 -29.55
CA PHE A 97 14.11 -9.50 -29.97
C PHE A 97 15.48 -10.18 -29.79
N ALA A 98 16.49 -9.67 -30.49
CA ALA A 98 17.87 -10.14 -30.35
C ALA A 98 18.40 -9.92 -28.92
N PRO A 99 18.87 -10.98 -28.22
CA PRO A 99 19.31 -10.88 -26.82
C PRO A 99 20.34 -9.77 -26.55
N LEU A 100 21.34 -9.64 -27.43
CA LEU A 100 22.37 -8.60 -27.30
C LEU A 100 21.79 -7.20 -27.43
N CYS A 101 20.88 -6.99 -28.40
CA CYS A 101 20.22 -5.70 -28.56
C CYS A 101 19.34 -5.35 -27.35
N ILE A 102 18.67 -6.33 -26.74
CA ILE A 102 17.91 -6.14 -25.50
C ILE A 102 18.85 -5.65 -24.38
N PHE A 103 19.94 -6.37 -24.13
CA PHE A 103 20.90 -6.01 -23.08
C PHE A 103 21.51 -4.62 -23.32
N ASP A 104 22.03 -4.38 -24.52
CA ASP A 104 22.71 -3.13 -24.88
C ASP A 104 21.76 -1.92 -24.81
N THR A 105 20.48 -2.10 -25.14
CA THR A 105 19.46 -1.04 -25.10
C THR A 105 18.93 -0.79 -23.68
N LEU A 106 18.62 -1.85 -22.92
CA LEU A 106 17.83 -1.73 -21.68
C LEU A 106 18.67 -1.87 -20.39
N TYR A 107 19.72 -2.69 -20.41
CA TYR A 107 20.40 -3.13 -19.18
C TYR A 107 21.87 -2.68 -19.09
N ARG A 108 22.54 -2.36 -20.20
CA ARG A 108 23.95 -1.94 -20.22
C ARG A 108 24.22 -0.77 -19.27
N ARG A 109 23.51 0.35 -19.42
CA ARG A 109 23.69 1.55 -18.57
C ARG A 109 23.39 1.30 -17.08
N PRO A 110 22.27 0.64 -16.70
CA PRO A 110 22.05 0.22 -15.32
C PRO A 110 23.20 -0.64 -14.76
N CYS A 111 23.64 -1.68 -15.49
CA CYS A 111 24.74 -2.57 -15.10
C CYS A 111 26.04 -1.81 -14.86
N GLU A 112 26.39 -0.93 -15.79
CA GLU A 112 27.61 -0.11 -15.73
C GLU A 112 27.60 0.83 -14.52
N THR A 113 26.47 1.51 -14.27
CA THR A 113 26.29 2.38 -13.10
C THR A 113 26.40 1.61 -11.79
N ALA A 114 25.85 0.39 -11.73
CA ALA A 114 25.89 -0.41 -10.53
C ALA A 114 27.28 -0.99 -10.22
N LEU A 115 28.00 -1.47 -11.25
CA LEU A 115 29.38 -1.95 -11.11
C LEU A 115 30.31 -0.84 -10.62
N ARG A 116 30.16 0.39 -11.16
CA ARG A 116 30.88 1.57 -10.66
C ARG A 116 30.58 1.85 -9.19
N ARG A 117 29.30 1.84 -8.81
CA ARG A 117 28.88 2.08 -7.41
C ARG A 117 29.28 0.96 -6.44
N ALA A 118 29.57 -0.23 -6.94
CA ALA A 118 30.05 -1.37 -6.15
C ALA A 118 31.59 -1.41 -6.03
N GLN A 119 32.31 -0.43 -6.62
CA GLN A 119 33.78 -0.32 -6.56
C GLN A 119 34.51 -1.60 -7.00
N ILE A 120 33.96 -2.32 -7.99
CA ILE A 120 34.58 -3.53 -8.53
C ILE A 120 35.85 -3.17 -9.31
N SER A 121 36.94 -3.90 -9.09
CA SER A 121 38.27 -3.63 -9.66
C SER A 121 38.32 -3.59 -11.20
N SER A 122 37.46 -4.36 -11.88
CA SER A 122 37.36 -4.38 -13.35
C SER A 122 35.91 -4.31 -13.83
N PRO A 123 35.31 -3.10 -13.90
CA PRO A 123 33.90 -2.94 -14.22
C PRO A 123 33.61 -3.24 -15.70
N VAL A 124 34.53 -2.94 -16.61
CA VAL A 124 34.36 -3.19 -18.06
C VAL A 124 34.31 -4.68 -18.36
N THR A 125 35.29 -5.45 -17.86
CA THR A 125 35.34 -6.90 -18.04
C THR A 125 34.13 -7.59 -17.40
N SER A 126 33.72 -7.13 -16.22
CA SER A 126 32.52 -7.64 -15.55
C SER A 126 31.24 -7.36 -16.35
N LEU A 127 31.14 -6.18 -16.98
CA LEU A 127 30.00 -5.81 -17.81
C LEU A 127 29.88 -6.70 -19.05
N GLU A 128 30.98 -6.95 -19.76
CA GLU A 128 30.98 -7.86 -20.92
C GLU A 128 30.74 -9.32 -20.51
N HIS A 129 31.19 -9.73 -19.32
CA HIS A 129 30.84 -11.02 -18.75
C HIS A 129 29.33 -11.14 -18.50
N ILE A 130 28.71 -10.14 -17.85
CA ILE A 130 27.25 -10.10 -17.64
C ILE A 130 26.53 -10.16 -18.98
N ARG A 131 26.96 -9.38 -19.98
CA ARG A 131 26.37 -9.36 -21.32
C ARG A 131 26.35 -10.76 -21.96
N SER A 132 27.47 -11.48 -21.88
CA SER A 132 27.58 -12.86 -22.38
C SER A 132 26.67 -13.84 -21.63
N LEU A 133 26.64 -13.76 -20.29
CA LEU A 133 25.76 -14.59 -19.47
C LEU A 133 24.28 -14.33 -19.76
N VAL A 134 23.87 -13.07 -19.88
CA VAL A 134 22.50 -12.69 -20.20
C VAL A 134 22.10 -13.24 -21.57
N GLN A 135 22.98 -13.14 -22.57
CA GLN A 135 22.73 -13.70 -23.89
C GLN A 135 22.49 -15.22 -23.82
N ASN A 136 23.30 -15.94 -23.06
CA ASN A 136 23.15 -17.39 -22.89
C ASN A 136 21.87 -17.75 -22.15
N GLU A 137 21.56 -17.07 -21.04
CA GLU A 137 20.33 -17.26 -20.27
C GLU A 137 19.08 -17.00 -21.12
N MET A 138 19.06 -15.93 -21.93
CA MET A 138 17.95 -15.64 -22.83
C MET A 138 17.75 -16.72 -23.90
N ARG A 139 18.84 -17.28 -24.45
CA ARG A 139 18.77 -18.38 -25.42
C ARG A 139 18.22 -19.66 -24.79
N LEU A 140 18.71 -20.02 -23.60
CA LEU A 140 18.25 -21.19 -22.86
C LEU A 140 16.76 -21.06 -22.51
N LEU A 141 16.37 -19.89 -22.00
CA LEU A 141 14.97 -19.55 -21.69
C LEU A 141 14.06 -19.67 -22.92
N HIS A 142 14.51 -19.18 -24.08
CA HIS A 142 13.72 -19.23 -25.32
C HIS A 142 13.45 -20.67 -25.79
N ASN A 143 14.40 -21.58 -25.57
CA ASN A 143 14.31 -22.98 -26.00
C ASN A 143 13.67 -23.90 -24.95
N TYR A 144 13.32 -23.39 -23.77
CA TYR A 144 12.81 -24.20 -22.66
C TYR A 144 11.30 -24.47 -22.80
N LEU A 145 10.91 -25.75 -22.80
CA LEU A 145 9.54 -26.19 -23.03
C LEU A 145 8.57 -25.88 -21.88
N GLY A 146 9.03 -25.90 -20.61
CA GLY A 146 8.21 -25.62 -19.43
C GLY A 146 7.81 -24.13 -19.25
N GLY A 147 8.28 -23.26 -20.15
CA GLY A 147 8.01 -21.82 -20.11
C GLY A 147 8.86 -21.05 -19.09
N SER A 148 8.67 -19.73 -19.06
CA SER A 148 9.63 -18.83 -18.40
C SER A 148 9.70 -18.94 -16.88
N VAL A 149 8.56 -19.20 -16.23
CA VAL A 149 8.46 -19.25 -14.77
C VAL A 149 9.12 -20.49 -14.20
N GLU A 150 8.91 -21.64 -14.85
CA GLU A 150 9.49 -22.91 -14.45
C GLU A 150 11.01 -22.92 -14.65
N TYR A 151 11.47 -22.48 -15.83
CA TYR A 151 12.90 -22.29 -16.09
C TYR A 151 13.58 -21.46 -15.00
N TYR A 152 13.00 -20.30 -14.68
CA TYR A 152 13.62 -19.39 -13.73
C TYR A 152 13.56 -19.89 -12.30
N ARG A 153 12.50 -20.62 -11.91
CA ARG A 153 12.43 -21.31 -10.63
C ARG A 153 13.59 -22.31 -10.49
N ASP A 154 13.86 -23.11 -11.51
CA ASP A 154 14.95 -24.09 -11.50
C ASP A 154 16.33 -23.41 -11.47
N THR A 155 16.48 -22.29 -12.17
CA THR A 155 17.70 -21.48 -12.15
C THR A 155 17.94 -20.83 -10.79
N LEU A 156 16.89 -20.35 -10.10
CA LEU A 156 17.01 -19.86 -8.72
C LEU A 156 17.46 -20.97 -7.76
N LYS A 157 16.85 -22.16 -7.85
CA LYS A 157 17.21 -23.31 -7.00
C LYS A 157 18.69 -23.69 -7.17
N ARG A 158 19.18 -23.72 -8.41
CA ARG A 158 20.59 -24.03 -8.72
C ARG A 158 21.53 -22.90 -8.33
N GLY A 159 21.20 -21.66 -8.68
CA GLY A 159 22.07 -20.50 -8.52
C GLY A 159 22.31 -20.11 -7.06
N TRP A 160 21.32 -20.31 -6.19
CA TRP A 160 21.46 -20.05 -4.75
C TRP A 160 22.11 -21.18 -3.94
N GLY A 161 22.35 -22.35 -4.54
CA GLY A 161 22.91 -23.53 -3.88
C GLY A 161 24.23 -23.26 -3.14
N PRO A 162 25.31 -22.85 -3.84
CA PRO A 162 26.64 -22.63 -3.23
C PRO A 162 26.78 -21.26 -2.53
N LEU A 163 25.77 -20.40 -2.58
CA LEU A 163 25.84 -19.03 -2.05
C LEU A 163 25.46 -18.98 -0.57
N ARG A 164 26.14 -18.10 0.18
CA ARG A 164 25.69 -17.75 1.52
C ARG A 164 24.44 -16.91 1.34
N LYS A 165 23.29 -17.43 1.74
CA LYS A 165 21.99 -16.78 1.56
C LYS A 165 21.89 -15.59 2.53
N PRO A 166 22.12 -14.35 2.08
CA PRO A 166 22.22 -13.21 2.97
C PRO A 166 20.81 -12.76 3.35
N LEU A 167 20.70 -11.92 4.38
CA LEU A 167 19.46 -11.23 4.69
C LEU A 167 19.52 -9.86 4.01
N SER A 168 18.52 -9.55 3.20
CA SER A 168 18.37 -8.25 2.55
C SER A 168 16.94 -7.77 2.68
N ASP A 169 16.83 -6.46 2.88
CA ASP A 169 15.57 -5.72 3.00
C ASP A 169 15.39 -4.73 1.86
N THR A 170 16.39 -4.65 0.98
CA THR A 170 16.46 -3.69 -0.12
C THR A 170 16.24 -4.37 -1.47
N VAL A 171 16.41 -5.70 -1.53
CA VAL A 171 16.28 -6.48 -2.77
C VAL A 171 15.47 -7.74 -2.52
N CYS A 172 14.45 -7.96 -3.36
CA CYS A 172 13.72 -9.21 -3.46
C CYS A 172 14.67 -10.30 -3.98
N PHE A 173 14.83 -11.38 -3.23
CA PHE A 173 15.75 -12.43 -3.65
C PHE A 173 15.23 -13.33 -4.78
N GLY A 174 13.93 -13.22 -5.10
CA GLY A 174 13.33 -13.90 -6.24
C GLY A 174 13.67 -13.23 -7.58
N CYS A 175 13.42 -11.93 -7.72
CA CYS A 175 13.65 -11.22 -8.99
C CYS A 175 14.93 -10.38 -9.01
N LEU A 176 15.61 -10.20 -7.88
CA LEU A 176 16.78 -9.33 -7.68
C LEU A 176 16.57 -7.86 -8.06
N ALA A 177 15.31 -7.48 -8.29
CA ALA A 177 14.97 -6.28 -9.01
C ALA A 177 13.99 -5.37 -8.30
N GLN A 178 13.10 -5.91 -7.47
CA GLN A 178 12.11 -5.13 -6.74
C GLN A 178 12.47 -5.06 -5.27
N PHE A 179 11.91 -4.07 -4.56
CA PHE A 179 11.95 -4.08 -3.11
C PHE A 179 11.13 -5.26 -2.57
N PRO A 180 11.63 -5.97 -1.56
CA PRO A 180 10.87 -7.06 -0.96
C PRO A 180 9.70 -6.50 -0.14
N ASP A 181 8.53 -7.09 -0.35
CA ASP A 181 7.28 -6.80 0.37
C ASP A 181 7.25 -7.60 1.67
N ARG A 182 7.45 -8.92 1.58
CA ARG A 182 7.29 -9.86 2.71
C ARG A 182 8.52 -10.71 2.93
N ARG A 183 8.77 -11.04 4.19
CA ARG A 183 9.76 -11.99 4.67
C ARG A 183 9.09 -13.29 5.10
N LEU A 184 9.59 -14.41 4.60
CA LEU A 184 9.14 -15.75 5.00
C LEU A 184 9.74 -16.15 6.35
N PRO A 185 9.21 -17.18 7.04
CA PRO A 185 9.76 -17.65 8.33
C PRO A 185 11.24 -18.05 8.28
N CYS A 186 11.73 -18.49 7.12
CA CYS A 186 13.15 -18.74 6.86
C CYS A 186 14.01 -17.47 6.72
N ARG A 187 13.42 -16.28 6.93
CA ARG A 187 14.00 -14.94 6.86
C ARG A 187 14.33 -14.39 5.47
N HIS A 188 14.10 -15.13 4.39
CA HIS A 188 14.22 -14.60 3.03
C HIS A 188 13.03 -13.71 2.65
N SER A 189 13.32 -12.60 1.97
CA SER A 189 12.32 -11.60 1.60
C SER A 189 12.06 -11.57 0.08
N PHE A 190 10.78 -11.46 -0.30
CA PHE A 190 10.32 -11.45 -1.69
C PHE A 190 9.32 -10.32 -1.93
N CYS A 191 9.24 -9.82 -3.17
CA CYS A 191 8.24 -8.84 -3.58
C CYS A 191 6.90 -9.51 -3.89
N GLU A 192 5.85 -8.70 -3.92
CA GLU A 192 4.48 -9.10 -4.26
C GLU A 192 4.40 -9.87 -5.59
N ILE A 193 5.05 -9.36 -6.64
CA ILE A 193 5.09 -10.00 -7.97
C ILE A 193 5.70 -11.40 -7.89
N CYS A 194 6.73 -11.62 -7.07
CA CYS A 194 7.31 -12.95 -6.91
C CYS A 194 6.37 -13.93 -6.19
N PHE A 195 5.54 -13.45 -5.24
CA PHE A 195 4.51 -14.29 -4.65
C PHE A 195 3.39 -14.63 -5.65
N GLU A 196 3.02 -13.68 -6.51
CA GLU A 196 2.06 -13.93 -7.59
C GLU A 196 2.60 -14.95 -8.62
N VAL A 197 3.87 -14.81 -9.01
CA VAL A 197 4.53 -15.66 -10.01
C VAL A 197 4.77 -17.08 -9.50
N PHE A 198 5.31 -17.22 -8.28
CA PHE A 198 5.80 -18.50 -7.79
C PHE A 198 4.84 -19.18 -6.81
N GLY A 199 3.92 -18.44 -6.20
CA GLY A 199 2.94 -18.97 -5.25
C GLY A 199 1.80 -19.72 -5.91
N LYS A 200 1.15 -20.61 -5.15
CA LYS A 200 -0.04 -21.32 -5.62
C LYS A 200 -1.28 -20.47 -5.37
N ARG A 201 -1.91 -19.99 -6.44
CA ARG A 201 -3.14 -19.19 -6.36
C ARG A 201 -4.28 -19.98 -5.70
N CYS A 202 -4.99 -19.35 -4.77
CA CYS A 202 -6.21 -19.92 -4.20
C CYS A 202 -7.32 -19.93 -5.26
N THR A 203 -8.00 -21.06 -5.42
CA THR A 203 -9.17 -21.17 -6.33
C THR A 203 -10.31 -20.22 -5.94
N ASN A 204 -10.46 -20.00 -4.63
CA ASN A 204 -11.60 -19.34 -4.03
C ASN A 204 -11.37 -17.85 -3.71
N GLN A 205 -10.12 -17.41 -3.74
CA GLN A 205 -9.69 -16.02 -3.50
C GLN A 205 -8.61 -15.68 -4.54
N PRO A 206 -8.96 -15.00 -5.63
CA PRO A 206 -8.06 -14.83 -6.78
C PRO A 206 -6.79 -14.04 -6.45
N TYR A 207 -6.75 -13.28 -5.36
CA TYR A 207 -5.58 -12.52 -4.95
C TYR A 207 -4.95 -13.04 -3.66
N THR A 208 -5.24 -14.28 -3.28
CA THR A 208 -4.56 -14.98 -2.20
C THR A 208 -3.67 -16.07 -2.77
N PHE A 209 -2.43 -16.12 -2.31
CA PHE A 209 -1.41 -17.06 -2.79
C PHE A 209 -0.85 -17.88 -1.62
N HIS A 210 -0.85 -19.21 -1.78
CA HIS A 210 -0.24 -20.13 -0.86
C HIS A 210 1.24 -20.30 -1.17
N ILE A 211 2.08 -20.04 -0.17
CA ILE A 211 3.53 -20.22 -0.25
C ILE A 211 3.89 -21.47 0.55
N LEU A 212 4.14 -22.57 -0.18
CA LEU A 212 4.45 -23.88 0.40
C LEU A 212 5.94 -24.06 0.69
N GLU A 213 6.80 -23.41 -0.09
CA GLU A 213 8.25 -23.46 0.08
C GLU A 213 8.91 -22.12 -0.24
N CYS A 214 10.06 -21.86 0.38
CA CYS A 214 10.91 -20.75 0.00
C CYS A 214 11.61 -21.03 -1.34
N MET A 215 11.56 -20.08 -2.27
CA MET A 215 12.15 -20.20 -3.62
C MET A 215 13.69 -20.33 -3.65
N ILE A 216 14.36 -20.24 -2.49
CA ILE A 216 15.82 -20.11 -2.37
C ILE A 216 16.39 -21.17 -1.43
N CYS A 217 15.89 -21.21 -0.19
CA CYS A 217 16.36 -22.18 0.79
C CYS A 217 15.55 -23.47 0.82
N LEU A 218 14.44 -23.54 0.06
CA LEU A 218 13.56 -24.71 0.01
C LEU A 218 12.94 -25.09 1.38
N ALA A 219 13.03 -24.21 2.37
CA ALA A 219 12.31 -24.37 3.62
C ALA A 219 10.81 -24.47 3.31
N ARG A 220 10.19 -25.56 3.78
CA ARG A 220 8.76 -25.81 3.63
C ARG A 220 7.99 -25.13 4.74
N PHE A 221 6.79 -24.70 4.41
CA PHE A 221 5.90 -24.02 5.34
C PHE A 221 4.49 -24.61 5.25
N ASP A 222 3.85 -24.72 6.42
CA ASP A 222 2.46 -25.14 6.50
C ASP A 222 1.55 -23.92 6.36
N GLY A 223 1.10 -23.68 5.13
CA GLY A 223 -0.08 -22.84 4.90
C GLY A 223 0.13 -21.32 4.96
N ILE A 224 1.31 -20.77 4.64
CA ILE A 224 1.50 -19.32 4.51
C ILE A 224 0.58 -18.78 3.40
N LYS A 225 -0.28 -17.83 3.76
CA LYS A 225 -1.15 -17.11 2.82
C LYS A 225 -0.64 -15.70 2.62
N VAL A 226 -0.44 -15.32 1.37
CA VAL A 226 -0.09 -13.96 0.97
C VAL A 226 -1.29 -13.35 0.27
N HIS A 227 -1.85 -12.31 0.86
CA HIS A 227 -2.95 -11.53 0.30
C HIS A 227 -2.38 -10.35 -0.48
N ILE A 228 -2.69 -10.30 -1.77
CA ILE A 228 -2.31 -9.23 -2.69
C ILE A 228 -3.54 -8.35 -2.91
N GLN A 229 -3.34 -7.04 -3.03
CA GLN A 229 -4.45 -6.13 -3.31
C GLN A 229 -4.97 -6.38 -4.74
N PRO A 230 -6.30 -6.52 -4.94
CA PRO A 230 -6.87 -6.58 -6.27
C PRO A 230 -6.57 -5.30 -7.07
N PRO A 231 -6.21 -5.39 -8.36
CA PRO A 231 -5.75 -4.25 -9.15
C PRO A 231 -6.81 -3.17 -9.33
N THR A 232 -8.10 -3.53 -9.31
CA THR A 232 -9.19 -2.57 -9.50
C THR A 232 -9.71 -1.99 -8.19
N ALA A 233 -9.31 -2.53 -7.04
CA ALA A 233 -9.72 -2.06 -5.74
C ALA A 233 -8.68 -1.07 -5.18
N GLY A 234 -9.11 -0.02 -4.50
CA GLY A 234 -8.27 0.99 -3.84
C GLY A 234 -7.85 0.58 -2.42
N ALA A 235 -7.00 1.37 -1.78
CA ALA A 235 -6.57 1.09 -0.41
C ALA A 235 -7.65 1.37 0.62
N ARG A 236 -7.67 0.60 1.71
CA ARG A 236 -8.43 0.91 2.91
C ARG A 236 -7.45 1.28 4.03
N ILE A 237 -7.45 2.54 4.42
CA ILE A 237 -6.47 3.12 5.33
C ILE A 237 -7.11 3.35 6.69
N LEU A 238 -6.49 2.83 7.74
CA LEU A 238 -6.80 3.15 9.13
C LEU A 238 -5.76 4.12 9.68
N THR A 239 -6.22 5.16 10.35
CA THR A 239 -5.38 6.12 11.07
C THR A 239 -5.86 6.27 12.50
N VAL A 240 -4.93 6.33 13.46
CA VAL A 240 -5.22 6.44 14.89
C VAL A 240 -4.49 7.63 15.48
N ASP A 241 -5.21 8.55 16.08
CA ASP A 241 -4.60 9.73 16.68
C ASP A 241 -3.78 9.37 17.94
N GLY A 242 -2.78 10.20 18.25
CA GLY A 242 -2.11 10.13 19.54
C GLY A 242 -2.98 10.69 20.66
N GLY A 243 -2.72 10.30 21.91
CA GLY A 243 -3.50 10.80 23.05
C GLY A 243 -3.21 10.17 24.42
N GLY A 244 -2.11 9.43 24.57
CA GLY A 244 -1.78 8.74 25.82
C GLY A 244 -2.85 7.72 26.20
N ILE A 245 -3.32 7.74 27.46
CA ILE A 245 -4.38 6.85 27.98
C ILE A 245 -5.67 6.93 27.17
N ARG A 246 -5.94 8.07 26.51
CA ARG A 246 -7.15 8.27 25.68
C ARG A 246 -7.18 7.39 24.42
N GLY A 247 -6.10 6.68 24.10
CA GLY A 247 -6.10 5.63 23.08
C GLY A 247 -7.17 4.54 23.29
N VAL A 248 -7.68 4.38 24.52
CA VAL A 248 -8.83 3.50 24.80
C VAL A 248 -10.08 3.89 24.01
N VAL A 249 -10.28 5.17 23.71
CA VAL A 249 -11.42 5.66 22.92
C VAL A 249 -11.39 5.10 21.50
N ALA A 250 -10.21 5.08 20.87
CA ALA A 250 -10.04 4.53 19.54
C ALA A 250 -10.33 3.01 19.51
N LEU A 251 -9.85 2.27 20.50
CA LEU A 251 -10.09 0.82 20.63
C LEU A 251 -11.57 0.51 20.90
N THR A 252 -12.20 1.24 21.81
CA THR A 252 -13.65 1.12 22.09
C THR A 252 -14.48 1.46 20.85
N SER A 253 -14.07 2.47 20.07
CA SER A 253 -14.72 2.80 18.80
C SER A 253 -14.62 1.65 17.79
N LEU A 254 -13.48 0.96 17.72
CA LEU A 254 -13.32 -0.24 16.90
C LEU A 254 -14.20 -1.40 17.37
N ILE A 255 -14.31 -1.64 18.67
CA ILE A 255 -15.22 -2.69 19.21
C ILE A 255 -16.66 -2.42 18.81
N ARG A 256 -17.12 -1.16 18.96
CA ARG A 256 -18.48 -0.76 18.56
C ARG A 256 -18.69 -0.88 17.05
N LEU A 257 -17.66 -0.59 16.26
CA LEU A 257 -17.68 -0.76 14.81
C LEU A 257 -17.72 -2.24 14.41
N GLU A 258 -16.97 -3.12 15.08
CA GLU A 258 -17.07 -4.58 14.90
C GLU A 258 -18.48 -5.06 15.20
N ALA A 259 -19.11 -4.56 16.28
CA ALA A 259 -20.47 -4.89 16.64
C ALA A 259 -21.48 -4.41 15.58
N ALA A 260 -21.32 -3.19 15.06
CA ALA A 260 -22.17 -2.66 13.99
C ALA A 260 -22.07 -3.49 12.69
N ILE A 261 -20.85 -3.85 12.27
CA ILE A 261 -20.62 -4.74 11.13
C ILE A 261 -21.25 -6.11 11.39
N SER A 262 -21.09 -6.64 12.60
CA SER A 262 -21.65 -7.94 12.99
C SER A 262 -23.17 -7.94 12.98
N HIS A 263 -23.81 -6.82 13.35
CA HIS A 263 -25.26 -6.66 13.27
C HIS A 263 -25.76 -6.64 11.82
N ILE A 264 -25.05 -5.95 10.92
CA ILE A 264 -25.40 -5.88 9.49
C ILE A 264 -25.25 -7.26 8.82
N VAL A 265 -24.13 -7.93 9.08
CA VAL A 265 -23.79 -9.20 8.42
C VAL A 265 -24.44 -10.42 9.10
N GLY A 266 -24.65 -10.35 10.40
CA GLY A 266 -25.09 -11.46 11.24
C GLY A 266 -23.95 -12.40 11.69
N VAL A 267 -22.67 -12.05 11.44
CA VAL A 267 -21.51 -12.81 11.93
C VAL A 267 -20.40 -11.87 12.38
N LYS A 268 -19.60 -12.30 13.37
CA LYS A 268 -18.42 -11.55 13.79
C LYS A 268 -17.34 -11.62 12.72
N LEU A 269 -16.98 -10.47 12.17
CA LEU A 269 -15.86 -10.33 11.23
C LEU A 269 -14.76 -9.50 11.90
N PRO A 270 -13.59 -10.09 12.19
CA PRO A 270 -12.48 -9.37 12.80
C PRO A 270 -12.01 -8.23 11.89
N ILE A 271 -11.99 -7.00 12.43
CA ILE A 271 -11.62 -5.83 11.64
C ILE A 271 -10.17 -5.90 11.16
N GLN A 272 -9.28 -6.43 12.01
CA GLN A 272 -7.84 -6.48 11.76
C GLN A 272 -7.46 -7.43 10.61
N GLU A 273 -8.30 -8.41 10.28
CA GLU A 273 -7.99 -9.40 9.24
C GLU A 273 -8.50 -9.01 7.85
N HIS A 274 -9.55 -8.18 7.79
CA HIS A 274 -10.38 -8.12 6.59
C HIS A 274 -10.58 -6.73 6.01
N PHE A 275 -10.38 -5.66 6.78
CA PHE A 275 -10.88 -4.33 6.39
C PHE A 275 -9.82 -3.29 6.08
N PHE A 276 -8.56 -3.47 6.45
CA PHE A 276 -7.51 -2.46 6.25
C PHE A 276 -6.29 -3.03 5.55
N ASP A 277 -5.77 -2.25 4.61
CA ASP A 277 -4.57 -2.55 3.83
C ASP A 277 -3.36 -1.77 4.36
N LEU A 278 -3.60 -0.62 5.00
CA LEU A 278 -2.60 0.21 5.66
C LEU A 278 -3.15 0.73 6.98
N ALA A 279 -2.37 0.61 8.06
CA ALA A 279 -2.70 1.17 9.37
C ALA A 279 -1.57 2.07 9.86
N ILE A 280 -1.91 3.28 10.31
CA ILE A 280 -0.97 4.31 10.78
C ILE A 280 -1.51 4.89 12.08
N GLY A 281 -0.64 5.41 12.95
CA GLY A 281 -1.06 6.23 14.06
C GLY A 281 -0.07 7.36 14.33
N THR A 282 -0.40 8.31 15.20
CA THR A 282 0.59 9.26 15.76
C THR A 282 0.91 8.89 17.19
N SER A 283 2.05 9.39 17.66
CA SER A 283 3.20 8.57 17.98
C SER A 283 3.89 8.03 16.71
N SER A 284 4.22 8.87 15.71
CA SER A 284 5.05 8.50 14.52
C SER A 284 6.20 9.51 14.27
N GLY A 285 7.46 9.09 14.47
CA GLY A 285 8.64 9.91 14.16
C GLY A 285 8.90 10.02 12.65
N ARG A 286 8.98 11.24 12.12
CA ARG A 286 9.55 11.52 10.78
C ARG A 286 11.08 11.53 10.87
N ARG A 287 11.77 11.20 9.77
CA ARG A 287 13.17 11.60 9.54
C ARG A 287 13.26 13.12 9.40
N GLY A 288 14.25 13.73 10.05
CA GLY A 288 14.76 15.06 9.70
C GLY A 288 15.31 15.07 8.26
N TYR A 289 15.28 16.25 7.64
CA TYR A 289 15.53 16.44 6.20
C TYR A 289 17.02 16.47 5.82
N ASP A 290 17.95 16.35 6.77
CA ASP A 290 19.39 16.51 6.51
C ASP A 290 20.16 15.20 6.70
N SER A 291 20.20 14.36 5.66
CA SER A 291 21.25 13.35 5.47
C SER A 291 21.28 12.88 4.02
N VAL A 292 22.13 13.53 3.23
CA VAL A 292 22.54 13.10 1.89
C VAL A 292 23.43 11.85 2.04
N HIS A 293 22.82 10.68 2.26
CA HIS A 293 23.48 9.38 2.20
C HIS A 293 22.67 8.39 1.35
N PRO A 294 23.19 7.96 0.17
CA PRO A 294 22.51 7.03 -0.69
C PRO A 294 22.68 5.60 -0.14
N GLY A 295 21.79 5.16 0.75
CA GLY A 295 21.88 3.80 1.28
C GLY A 295 20.74 3.29 2.17
N HIS A 296 19.84 4.13 2.69
CA HIS A 296 18.82 3.68 3.64
C HIS A 296 17.39 3.94 3.14
N THR A 297 16.71 2.85 2.79
CA THR A 297 15.40 2.80 2.15
C THR A 297 14.30 3.54 2.91
N ASN A 298 13.42 4.18 2.16
CA ASN A 298 12.15 4.77 2.54
C ASN A 298 11.19 3.69 3.06
N ARG A 299 10.61 3.86 4.25
CA ARG A 299 9.42 3.12 4.72
C ARG A 299 8.65 3.98 5.75
N PRO A 300 7.30 3.97 5.72
CA PRO A 300 6.46 4.78 6.61
C PRO A 300 6.64 4.41 8.08
N ALA A 301 6.67 5.43 8.94
CA ALA A 301 6.62 5.26 10.39
C ALA A 301 5.17 5.00 10.82
N LEU A 302 4.92 3.83 11.42
CA LEU A 302 3.66 3.40 12.02
C LEU A 302 3.54 3.95 13.44
N GLY A 303 2.41 4.54 13.79
CA GLY A 303 2.14 4.92 15.19
C GLY A 303 1.20 3.96 15.88
N SER A 304 1.58 3.26 16.92
CA SER A 304 2.91 2.77 17.35
C SER A 304 2.69 1.55 18.24
N LEU A 305 1.52 1.45 18.88
CA LEU A 305 1.08 0.32 19.70
C LEU A 305 -0.22 -0.32 19.21
N ILE A 306 -1.29 0.47 19.03
CA ILE A 306 -2.62 -0.04 18.63
C ILE A 306 -2.58 -0.62 17.22
N ALA A 307 -2.19 0.18 16.22
CA ALA A 307 -2.01 -0.29 14.85
C ALA A 307 -0.95 -1.40 14.76
N LEU A 308 0.07 -1.35 15.62
CA LEU A 308 1.09 -2.38 15.65
C LEU A 308 0.54 -3.73 16.16
N ARG A 309 -0.28 -3.74 17.22
CA ARG A 309 -0.79 -4.99 17.81
C ARG A 309 -1.94 -5.59 17.04
N LEU A 310 -2.88 -4.77 16.60
CA LEU A 310 -3.99 -5.22 15.77
C LEU A 310 -3.49 -5.91 14.50
N PHE A 311 -2.52 -5.31 13.80
CA PHE A 311 -2.12 -5.80 12.46
C PHE A 311 -0.81 -6.59 12.41
N SER A 312 0.13 -6.43 13.35
CA SER A 312 1.39 -7.22 13.34
C SER A 312 1.28 -8.53 14.10
N GLN A 313 0.33 -8.66 15.03
CA GLN A 313 0.19 -9.84 15.88
C GLN A 313 -1.22 -10.44 15.81
N SER A 314 -2.08 -9.90 14.94
CA SER A 314 -3.45 -10.37 14.70
C SER A 314 -4.27 -10.52 15.98
N TRP A 315 -4.03 -9.64 16.96
CA TRP A 315 -4.82 -9.59 18.20
C TRP A 315 -6.24 -9.12 17.89
N SER A 316 -7.22 -9.68 18.59
CA SER A 316 -8.56 -9.12 18.60
C SER A 316 -8.54 -7.72 19.21
N VAL A 317 -9.51 -6.89 18.82
CA VAL A 317 -9.64 -5.53 19.38
C VAL A 317 -9.82 -5.58 20.91
N ASP A 318 -10.58 -6.56 21.41
CA ASP A 318 -10.77 -6.82 22.84
C ASP A 318 -9.44 -7.10 23.58
N GLU A 319 -8.58 -7.95 23.01
CA GLU A 319 -7.27 -8.25 23.59
C GLU A 319 -6.35 -7.03 23.53
N CYS A 320 -6.38 -6.29 22.43
CA CYS A 320 -5.63 -5.05 22.30
C CYS A 320 -6.03 -4.02 23.37
N LEU A 321 -7.34 -3.89 23.67
CA LEU A 321 -7.84 -3.01 24.72
C LEU A 321 -7.34 -3.43 26.11
N ARG A 322 -7.46 -4.72 26.46
CA ARG A 322 -6.97 -5.23 27.76
C ARG A 322 -5.49 -4.95 27.98
N GLN A 323 -4.68 -5.25 26.96
CA GLN A 323 -3.23 -5.06 27.03
C GLN A 323 -2.86 -3.57 27.04
N PHE A 324 -3.60 -2.75 26.30
CA PHE A 324 -3.40 -1.29 26.32
C PHE A 324 -3.67 -0.71 27.71
N ILE A 325 -4.75 -1.10 28.38
CA ILE A 325 -5.07 -0.66 29.75
C ILE A 325 -3.97 -1.11 30.74
N ARG A 326 -3.51 -2.36 30.62
CA ARG A 326 -2.40 -2.88 31.45
C ARG A 326 -1.10 -2.10 31.22
N LEU A 327 -0.78 -1.79 29.96
CA LEU A 327 0.41 -1.02 29.59
C LEU A 327 0.32 0.42 30.11
N ALA A 328 -0.84 1.08 29.94
CA ALA A 328 -1.09 2.44 30.44
C ALA A 328 -0.88 2.52 31.96
N ASN A 329 -1.48 1.59 32.72
CA ASN A 329 -1.35 1.50 34.16
C ASN A 329 0.07 1.19 34.67
N LYS A 330 0.92 0.57 33.85
CA LYS A 330 2.35 0.34 34.17
C LYS A 330 3.22 1.54 33.79
N THR A 331 2.92 2.15 32.64
CA THR A 331 3.70 3.23 32.04
C THR A 331 3.56 4.55 32.80
N PHE A 332 2.35 4.89 33.25
CA PHE A 332 2.07 6.13 34.00
C PHE A 332 2.18 5.96 35.52
N ARG A 333 2.92 4.94 36.00
CA ARG A 333 3.25 4.84 37.43
C ARG A 333 4.27 5.91 37.79
N ARG A 334 3.91 6.78 38.74
CA ARG A 334 4.86 7.73 39.32
C ARG A 334 6.00 6.98 40.03
N ARG A 335 7.20 7.55 40.01
CA ARG A 335 8.37 6.97 40.69
C ARG A 335 8.05 6.87 42.19
N PRO A 336 8.18 5.69 42.84
CA PRO A 336 7.96 5.60 44.27
C PRO A 336 9.09 6.33 44.99
N TYR A 337 8.78 7.47 45.63
CA TYR A 337 9.72 8.11 46.55
C TYR A 337 9.80 7.30 47.83
N ARG A 338 11.01 6.88 48.21
CA ARG A 338 11.28 6.46 49.59
C ARG A 338 11.22 7.71 50.47
N THR A 339 10.23 7.74 51.35
CA THR A 339 10.16 8.60 52.56
C THR A 339 10.35 10.11 52.33
N CYS A 340 9.30 10.83 51.95
CA CYS A 340 9.23 12.30 52.12
C CYS A 340 7.80 12.80 52.34
N VAL A 341 7.68 13.96 52.98
CA VAL A 341 6.43 14.67 53.32
C VAL A 341 5.76 15.18 52.01
N PRO A 342 4.41 15.10 51.85
CA PRO A 342 3.73 15.30 50.55
C PRO A 342 4.07 16.59 49.80
N ILE A 343 4.23 17.71 50.50
CA ILE A 343 4.52 19.03 49.91
C ILE A 343 5.96 19.08 49.38
N LEU A 344 6.91 18.47 50.09
CA LEU A 344 8.32 18.43 49.69
C LEU A 344 8.52 17.52 48.46
N CYS A 345 7.75 16.42 48.39
CA CYS A 345 7.73 15.54 47.22
C CYS A 345 7.31 16.29 45.93
N HIS A 346 6.34 17.21 46.00
CA HIS A 346 5.91 17.97 44.81
C HIS A 346 6.97 18.94 44.30
N VAL A 347 7.72 19.58 45.19
CA VAL A 347 8.81 20.51 44.81
C VAL A 347 10.01 19.71 44.27
N ILE A 348 10.34 18.59 44.90
CA ILE A 348 11.39 17.68 44.46
C ILE A 348 11.02 17.05 43.10
N ASP A 349 9.77 16.62 42.90
CA ASP A 349 9.25 16.13 41.62
C ASP A 349 9.37 17.18 40.51
N TYR A 350 9.04 18.44 40.80
CA TYR A 350 9.15 19.53 39.84
C TYR A 350 10.62 19.80 39.46
N ILE A 351 11.52 19.83 40.44
CA ILE A 351 12.96 20.03 40.23
C ILE A 351 13.58 18.84 39.47
N TYR A 352 13.23 17.60 39.83
CA TYR A 352 13.70 16.41 39.13
C TYR A 352 13.10 16.25 37.74
N SER A 353 11.82 16.58 37.53
CA SER A 353 11.21 16.56 36.18
C SER A 353 11.84 17.62 35.28
N PHE A 354 12.22 18.76 35.84
CA PHE A 354 12.95 19.82 35.14
C PHE A 354 14.41 19.40 34.85
N ALA A 355 15.08 18.73 35.79
CA ALA A 355 16.47 18.28 35.63
C ALA A 355 16.62 17.01 34.76
N ALA A 356 15.64 16.10 34.80
CA ALA A 356 15.61 14.83 34.05
C ALA A 356 14.78 14.92 32.75
N ASP A 357 14.31 16.12 32.40
CA ASP A 357 13.52 16.43 31.20
C ASP A 357 12.28 15.53 31.01
N SER A 358 11.74 14.99 32.11
CA SER A 358 10.63 14.02 32.07
C SER A 358 9.98 13.78 33.43
N GLN A 359 8.64 13.73 33.44
CA GLN A 359 7.83 13.38 34.62
C GLN A 359 7.82 11.87 34.93
N TYR A 360 7.98 11.02 33.91
CA TYR A 360 7.95 9.56 34.03
C TYR A 360 9.31 8.93 33.72
N SER A 361 9.57 7.74 34.29
CA SER A 361 10.79 7.00 33.94
C SER A 361 10.69 6.43 32.53
N ALA A 362 11.71 6.70 31.73
CA ALA A 362 11.85 6.15 30.39
C ALA A 362 12.09 4.62 30.40
N ASP A 363 12.56 4.08 31.52
CA ASP A 363 12.74 2.63 31.70
C ASP A 363 11.40 1.94 31.95
N GLY A 364 10.45 2.61 32.59
CA GLY A 364 9.10 2.07 32.84
C GLY A 364 8.35 1.79 31.54
N ILE A 365 8.35 2.75 30.60
CA ILE A 365 7.77 2.53 29.27
C ILE A 365 8.56 1.49 28.48
N GLU A 366 9.89 1.47 28.55
CA GLU A 366 10.70 0.51 27.79
C GLU A 366 10.54 -0.93 28.31
N GLU A 367 10.44 -1.13 29.62
CA GLU A 367 10.17 -2.42 30.26
C GLU A 367 8.75 -2.89 29.95
N ALA A 368 7.76 -1.99 30.03
CA ALA A 368 6.38 -2.29 29.67
C ALA A 368 6.28 -2.68 28.18
N LEU A 369 6.98 -1.96 27.30
CA LEU A 369 7.09 -2.35 25.90
C LEU A 369 7.82 -3.70 25.75
N LYS A 370 8.93 -3.95 26.45
CA LYS A 370 9.65 -5.24 26.39
C LYS A 370 8.83 -6.43 26.89
N GLU A 371 8.01 -6.26 27.93
CA GLU A 371 7.09 -7.30 28.44
C GLU A 371 6.09 -7.71 27.36
N VAL A 372 5.52 -6.72 26.67
CA VAL A 372 4.50 -7.00 25.66
C VAL A 372 5.15 -7.41 24.32
N PHE A 373 6.28 -6.83 23.90
CA PHE A 373 6.92 -7.04 22.57
C PHE A 373 8.07 -8.07 22.57
N GLY A 374 8.57 -8.50 23.74
CA GLY A 374 9.79 -9.28 23.89
C GLY A 374 11.07 -8.43 23.90
N ALA A 375 12.11 -8.89 24.62
CA ALA A 375 13.34 -8.14 24.88
C ALA A 375 14.19 -7.84 23.63
N GLU A 376 14.21 -8.75 22.64
CA GLU A 376 14.94 -8.60 21.37
C GLU A 376 14.28 -9.40 20.24
N GLN A 377 12.99 -9.16 19.97
CA GLN A 377 12.42 -9.72 18.75
C GLN A 377 12.73 -8.80 17.57
N ASP A 378 13.66 -9.22 16.71
CA ASP A 378 13.42 -9.17 15.28
C ASP A 378 12.10 -9.93 15.05
N MET A 379 10.97 -9.22 15.20
CA MET A 379 9.63 -9.81 15.15
C MET A 379 9.45 -10.52 13.81
N CYS A 380 9.58 -11.85 13.87
CA CYS A 380 9.26 -12.79 12.82
C CYS A 380 8.22 -13.73 13.43
N ARG A 381 6.96 -13.33 13.35
CA ARG A 381 5.84 -14.27 13.41
C ARG A 381 4.85 -13.86 12.34
N THR A 382 4.92 -14.61 11.23
CA THR A 382 3.91 -14.80 10.16
C THR A 382 3.33 -13.59 9.43
N ASP A 383 3.39 -12.38 10.00
CA ASP A 383 2.95 -11.12 9.44
C ASP A 383 4.09 -10.08 9.49
N ASN A 384 4.24 -9.32 8.42
CA ASN A 384 5.51 -8.70 7.97
C ASN A 384 5.91 -7.38 8.62
N ASN A 385 5.41 -7.09 9.83
CA ASN A 385 5.73 -5.82 10.47
C ASN A 385 6.99 -5.93 11.34
N ARG A 386 8.11 -5.60 10.71
CA ARG A 386 9.39 -5.29 11.36
C ARG A 386 9.27 -4.07 12.26
N THR A 387 8.83 -4.26 13.49
CA THR A 387 8.85 -3.19 14.48
C THR A 387 9.76 -3.56 15.62
N LYS A 388 10.87 -2.84 15.71
CA LYS A 388 11.75 -2.94 16.88
C LYS A 388 11.14 -2.10 18.01
N VAL A 389 11.16 -2.63 19.22
CA VAL A 389 10.59 -2.03 20.45
C VAL A 389 10.96 -0.56 20.61
N TYR A 390 12.18 -0.18 20.24
CA TYR A 390 12.64 1.21 20.32
C TYR A 390 11.84 2.18 19.44
N ARG A 391 11.24 1.73 18.33
CA ARG A 391 10.44 2.58 17.44
C ARG A 391 9.17 3.05 18.16
N ALA A 392 8.52 2.16 18.90
CA ALA A 392 7.35 2.50 19.72
C ALA A 392 7.71 3.46 20.87
N ARG A 393 8.95 3.42 21.40
CA ARG A 393 9.41 4.38 22.40
C ARG A 393 9.72 5.76 21.82
N CYS A 394 10.41 5.84 20.68
CA CYS A 394 10.81 7.11 20.04
C CYS A 394 9.62 8.05 19.80
N THR A 395 8.46 7.43 19.68
CA THR A 395 7.32 8.00 19.05
C THR A 395 6.25 8.31 20.10
N SER A 396 6.24 7.63 21.25
CA SER A 396 5.44 7.97 22.43
C SER A 396 6.18 8.88 23.42
N ALA A 397 7.35 9.41 23.04
CA ALA A 397 8.21 10.22 23.90
C ALA A 397 7.68 11.66 24.00
N ALA A 398 6.50 11.84 24.61
CA ALA A 398 5.83 13.14 24.73
C ALA A 398 6.69 14.10 25.57
N PRO A 399 6.98 15.32 25.07
CA PRO A 399 7.69 16.35 25.84
C PRO A 399 7.03 16.55 27.21
N TRP A 400 7.86 16.77 28.25
CA TRP A 400 7.44 16.87 29.66
C TRP A 400 7.03 15.56 30.32
N TYR A 401 6.55 14.56 29.57
CA TYR A 401 6.16 13.25 30.10
C TYR A 401 7.33 12.26 30.06
N PHE A 402 7.99 12.12 28.91
CA PHE A 402 9.06 11.14 28.70
C PHE A 402 10.29 11.79 28.05
N SER A 403 11.47 11.28 28.40
CA SER A 403 12.71 11.76 27.81
C SER A 403 12.85 11.32 26.34
N PRO A 404 13.46 12.16 25.48
CA PRO A 404 13.73 11.82 24.08
C PRO A 404 14.55 10.52 23.95
N LYS A 405 14.37 9.80 22.84
CA LYS A 405 15.15 8.57 22.55
C LYS A 405 16.19 8.86 21.49
N THR A 406 17.47 8.74 21.87
CA THR A 406 18.58 8.80 20.93
C THR A 406 18.86 7.42 20.35
N LEU A 407 18.94 7.35 19.02
CA LEU A 407 19.34 6.17 18.27
C LEU A 407 20.69 6.43 17.61
N THR A 408 21.66 5.53 17.84
CA THR A 408 23.00 5.62 17.26
C THR A 408 22.92 5.71 15.74
N GLY A 409 23.53 6.74 15.15
CA GLY A 409 23.56 6.98 13.70
C GLY A 409 22.25 7.52 13.08
N LEU A 410 21.19 7.71 13.87
CA LEU A 410 19.90 8.24 13.40
C LEU A 410 19.47 9.53 14.12
N GLY A 411 20.09 9.86 15.25
CA GLY A 411 19.81 11.06 16.03
C GLY A 411 18.76 10.86 17.13
N THR A 412 18.23 11.98 17.63
CA THR A 412 17.30 12.02 18.77
C THR A 412 15.87 12.17 18.29
N PHE A 413 14.97 11.33 18.80
CA PHE A 413 13.55 11.28 18.43
C PHE A 413 12.65 11.67 19.61
N GLN A 414 11.53 12.31 19.28
CA GLN A 414 10.48 12.75 20.21
C GLN A 414 9.10 12.46 19.62
N ASP A 415 8.04 12.66 20.41
CA ASP A 415 6.67 12.34 20.02
C ASP A 415 6.22 12.98 18.71
N GLY A 416 5.59 12.17 17.85
CA GLY A 416 5.04 12.63 16.58
C GLY A 416 3.91 13.66 16.72
N GLY A 417 3.28 13.76 17.90
CA GLY A 417 2.28 14.77 18.24
C GLY A 417 2.81 16.20 18.18
N LEU A 418 4.13 16.41 18.27
CA LEU A 418 4.76 17.71 18.03
C LEU A 418 4.60 18.21 16.60
N TRP A 419 4.45 17.30 15.64
CA TRP A 419 4.31 17.64 14.24
C TRP A 419 2.88 17.43 13.74
N GLN A 420 2.33 16.23 13.91
CA GLN A 420 1.03 15.89 13.36
C GLN A 420 0.32 14.79 14.15
N ASN A 421 -0.45 15.15 15.17
CA ASN A 421 -1.18 14.17 16.01
C ASN A 421 -2.25 13.35 15.29
N ASN A 422 -2.83 13.88 14.21
CA ASN A 422 -3.65 13.10 13.29
C ASN A 422 -2.84 12.74 12.04
N PRO A 423 -2.42 11.47 11.85
CA PRO A 423 -1.51 11.08 10.78
C PRO A 423 -2.20 10.82 9.43
N THR A 424 -3.49 11.16 9.29
CA THR A 424 -4.25 10.82 8.07
C THR A 424 -3.57 11.32 6.80
N SER A 425 -3.09 12.58 6.79
CA SER A 425 -2.38 13.12 5.62
C SER A 425 -1.04 12.42 5.36
N ILE A 426 -0.35 11.95 6.40
CA ILE A 426 0.88 11.16 6.24
C ILE A 426 0.53 9.85 5.54
N GLY A 427 -0.54 9.18 5.95
CA GLY A 427 -0.98 7.94 5.31
C GLY A 427 -1.36 8.10 3.85
N LEU A 428 -2.07 9.18 3.51
CA LEU A 428 -2.38 9.51 2.13
C LEU A 428 -1.13 9.81 1.29
N TRP A 429 -0.10 10.41 1.89
CA TRP A 429 1.14 10.74 1.21
C TRP A 429 2.06 9.52 1.04
N GLU A 430 2.12 8.65 2.05
CA GLU A 430 2.93 7.42 2.03
C GLU A 430 2.34 6.35 1.11
N TRP A 431 1.01 6.26 1.01
CA TRP A 431 0.35 5.18 0.28
C TRP A 431 0.81 5.03 -1.20
N PRO A 432 0.84 6.10 -2.04
CA PRO A 432 1.34 6.00 -3.41
C PRO A 432 2.83 5.62 -3.50
N HIS A 433 3.62 5.84 -2.43
CA HIS A 433 5.02 5.42 -2.40
C HIS A 433 5.16 3.93 -2.07
N VAL A 434 4.24 3.39 -1.25
CA VAL A 434 4.18 1.96 -0.92
C VAL A 434 3.59 1.16 -2.09
N CYS A 435 2.52 1.66 -2.71
CA CYS A 435 1.87 1.05 -3.86
C CYS A 435 1.72 2.07 -5.00
N PRO A 436 2.72 2.20 -5.89
CA PRO A 436 2.72 3.20 -6.97
C PRO A 436 1.58 3.07 -7.98
N ASP A 437 1.06 1.85 -8.16
CA ASP A 437 -0.07 1.55 -9.06
C ASP A 437 -1.43 1.70 -8.35
N ALA A 438 -1.44 1.95 -7.04
CA ALA A 438 -2.69 2.13 -6.31
C ALA A 438 -3.26 3.51 -6.58
N GLY A 439 -4.46 3.54 -7.15
CA GLY A 439 -5.23 4.76 -7.32
C GLY A 439 -5.66 5.36 -5.97
N GLU A 440 -6.74 6.14 -6.00
CA GLU A 440 -7.29 6.70 -4.76
C GLU A 440 -7.69 5.62 -3.75
N PRO A 441 -7.60 5.90 -2.44
CA PRO A 441 -8.07 4.98 -1.42
C PRO A 441 -9.60 4.80 -1.52
N ASP A 442 -10.05 3.57 -1.29
CA ASP A 442 -11.47 3.22 -1.22
C ASP A 442 -12.13 3.75 0.04
N LEU A 443 -11.38 3.70 1.15
CA LEU A 443 -11.83 4.06 2.48
C LEU A 443 -10.67 4.62 3.29
N VAL A 444 -10.92 5.71 4.02
CA VAL A 444 -10.01 6.23 5.04
C VAL A 444 -10.78 6.37 6.33
N LEU A 445 -10.43 5.58 7.33
CA LEU A 445 -10.97 5.67 8.68
C LEU A 445 -9.95 6.34 9.59
N SER A 446 -10.33 7.45 10.21
CA SER A 446 -9.56 8.13 11.24
C SER A 446 -10.23 7.96 12.60
N LEU A 447 -9.48 7.46 13.57
CA LEU A 447 -9.95 7.25 14.94
C LEU A 447 -9.37 8.31 15.86
N GLY A 448 -10.26 9.05 16.52
CA GLY A 448 -9.91 10.06 17.50
C GLY A 448 -9.74 9.50 18.89
N THR A 449 -9.05 10.28 19.71
CA THR A 449 -8.85 10.02 21.14
C THR A 449 -9.78 10.89 22.01
N GLY A 450 -10.82 11.48 21.41
CA GLY A 450 -11.77 12.36 22.07
C GLY A 450 -11.32 13.82 22.09
N SER A 451 -12.27 14.72 21.85
CA SER A 451 -12.04 16.18 21.84
C SER A 451 -13.06 16.86 22.75
N ALA A 452 -12.66 17.93 23.45
CA ALA A 452 -13.57 18.71 24.28
C ALA A 452 -14.59 19.48 23.44
N LEU A 453 -15.82 19.56 23.95
CA LEU A 453 -16.88 20.34 23.34
C LEU A 453 -16.70 21.83 23.69
N TYR A 454 -16.21 22.64 22.75
CA TYR A 454 -16.17 24.11 22.89
C TYR A 454 -17.57 24.71 22.65
N THR A 455 -18.44 24.69 23.66
CA THR A 455 -19.71 25.46 23.62
C THR A 455 -19.42 26.96 23.49
N GLN A 456 -20.27 27.73 22.80
CA GLN A 456 -20.11 29.20 22.64
C GLN A 456 -19.93 29.99 23.96
N LEU A 457 -20.26 29.41 25.12
CA LEU A 457 -19.92 29.93 26.46
C LEU A 457 -18.44 29.79 26.84
N SER A 458 -17.59 29.22 25.98
CA SER A 458 -16.15 29.03 26.18
C SER A 458 -15.29 29.99 25.35
N ILE A 459 -15.83 31.14 24.92
CA ILE A 459 -15.08 32.18 24.19
C ILE A 459 -13.87 32.68 25.00
N ASP A 460 -13.90 32.59 26.33
CA ASP A 460 -12.76 32.87 27.22
C ASP A 460 -11.71 31.74 27.30
N ARG A 461 -11.89 30.64 26.55
CA ARG A 461 -11.04 29.43 26.60
C ARG A 461 -10.49 29.00 25.24
N PHE A 462 -10.26 29.93 24.32
CA PHE A 462 -9.29 29.69 23.25
C PHE A 462 -7.89 29.58 23.88
N PRO A 463 -7.13 28.47 23.71
CA PRO A 463 -5.86 28.26 24.40
C PRO A 463 -4.76 29.27 24.02
N ILE A 464 -4.98 30.05 22.95
CA ILE A 464 -4.07 31.10 22.44
C ILE A 464 -4.48 32.51 22.89
N ARG A 465 -5.72 32.73 23.36
CA ARG A 465 -6.08 34.02 23.98
C ARG A 465 -5.66 33.98 25.45
N SER A 466 -4.73 34.86 25.79
CA SER A 466 -4.50 35.26 27.19
C SER A 466 -5.84 35.62 27.84
N PRO A 467 -6.11 35.24 29.10
CA PRO A 467 -7.23 35.83 29.83
C PRO A 467 -7.09 37.35 29.75
N HIS A 468 -8.20 38.07 29.52
CA HIS A 468 -8.20 39.51 29.74
C HIS A 468 -7.61 39.78 31.12
N PRO A 469 -6.74 40.81 31.28
CA PRO A 469 -6.07 41.05 32.55
C PRO A 469 -7.14 41.34 33.61
N SER A 470 -7.45 40.35 34.45
CA SER A 470 -8.23 40.57 35.65
C SER A 470 -7.40 41.47 36.55
N ARG A 471 -7.99 42.59 37.00
CA ARG A 471 -7.43 43.57 37.93
C ARG A 471 -7.19 42.95 39.33
N SER A 472 -6.31 41.96 39.42
CA SER A 472 -5.89 41.36 40.68
C SER A 472 -4.37 41.16 40.66
N ASN A 473 -3.69 41.92 41.52
CA ASN A 473 -2.24 41.99 41.68
C ASN A 473 -1.61 40.64 42.08
N GLY A 474 -1.21 39.83 41.10
CA GLY A 474 -0.33 38.68 41.27
C GLY A 474 0.65 38.57 40.10
N PRO A 475 1.91 38.16 40.31
CA PRO A 475 2.98 38.37 39.35
C PRO A 475 2.78 37.51 38.10
N VAL A 476 2.77 38.16 36.92
CA VAL A 476 3.19 37.86 35.53
C VAL A 476 3.58 36.42 35.09
N ARG A 477 3.58 35.37 35.93
CA ARG A 477 3.98 33.99 35.61
C ARG A 477 2.93 33.14 34.86
N ARG A 478 1.66 33.56 34.80
CA ARG A 478 0.59 32.79 34.12
C ARG A 478 0.66 32.77 32.58
N ASN A 479 1.58 33.54 32.00
CA ASN A 479 1.79 33.69 30.55
C ASN A 479 3.28 33.60 30.15
N SER A 480 4.08 32.74 30.78
CA SER A 480 5.48 32.52 30.35
C SER A 480 5.56 31.88 28.96
N PHE A 481 6.68 32.08 28.24
CA PHE A 481 6.91 31.44 26.93
C PHE A 481 6.75 29.92 27.00
N LEU A 482 7.31 29.28 28.03
CA LEU A 482 7.23 27.82 28.22
C LEU A 482 5.79 27.34 28.38
N LEU A 483 4.97 28.07 29.16
CA LEU A 483 3.57 27.70 29.36
C LEU A 483 2.74 27.92 28.08
N ARG A 484 3.04 28.97 27.29
CA ARG A 484 2.42 29.16 25.97
C ARG A 484 2.82 28.06 24.99
N ALA A 485 4.10 27.68 24.95
CA ALA A 485 4.59 26.59 24.11
C ALA A 485 3.95 25.25 24.49
N TYR A 486 3.81 24.96 25.79
CA TYR A 486 3.10 23.79 26.29
C TYR A 486 1.61 23.80 25.92
N ARG A 487 0.91 24.94 26.07
CA ARG A 487 -0.50 25.07 25.64
C ARG A 487 -0.64 24.87 24.13
N SER A 488 0.27 25.41 23.33
CA SER A 488 0.29 25.19 21.87
C SER A 488 0.54 23.72 21.53
N TYR A 489 1.45 23.05 22.21
CA TYR A 489 1.67 21.61 22.04
C TYR A 489 0.42 20.79 22.41
N MET A 490 -0.21 21.09 23.54
CA MET A 490 -1.46 20.44 23.95
C MET A 490 -2.60 20.65 22.95
N TYR A 491 -2.67 21.83 22.32
CA TYR A 491 -3.59 22.08 21.22
C TYR A 491 -3.27 21.24 19.97
N LEU A 492 -1.98 21.02 19.66
CA LEU A 492 -1.58 20.16 18.53
C LEU A 492 -1.90 18.67 18.78
N LEU A 493 -2.09 18.26 20.03
CA LEU A 493 -2.58 16.92 20.37
C LEU A 493 -4.07 16.73 20.11
N ASP A 494 -4.86 17.79 19.90
CA ASP A 494 -6.20 17.61 19.37
C ASP A 494 -6.11 17.30 17.86
N GLY A 495 -6.54 16.09 17.49
CA GLY A 495 -6.53 15.64 16.09
C GLY A 495 -7.66 16.22 15.24
N GLU A 496 -8.67 16.83 15.87
CA GLU A 496 -9.86 17.34 15.17
C GLU A 496 -9.56 18.53 14.24
N PRO A 497 -8.79 19.56 14.64
CA PRO A 497 -8.40 20.64 13.73
C PRO A 497 -7.57 20.16 12.52
N ALA A 498 -6.75 19.12 12.69
CA ALA A 498 -5.98 18.54 11.60
C ALA A 498 -6.91 17.77 10.63
N TRP A 499 -7.87 17.02 11.15
CA TRP A 499 -8.90 16.34 10.36
C TRP A 499 -9.74 17.33 9.54
N GLN A 500 -10.24 18.40 10.17
CA GLN A 500 -11.08 19.40 9.51
C GLN A 500 -10.32 20.13 8.38
N ARG A 501 -9.03 20.45 8.58
CA ARG A 501 -8.17 21.02 7.53
C ARG A 501 -8.00 20.06 6.36
N LEU A 502 -7.77 18.77 6.61
CA LEU A 502 -7.68 17.75 5.56
C LEU A 502 -8.99 17.66 4.78
N LEU A 503 -10.13 17.53 5.48
CA LEU A 503 -11.43 17.39 4.86
C LEU A 503 -11.82 18.65 4.06
N GLY A 504 -11.50 19.84 4.58
CA GLY A 504 -11.70 21.12 3.90
C GLY A 504 -10.92 21.24 2.59
N GLY A 505 -9.70 20.69 2.54
CA GLY A 505 -8.87 20.65 1.33
C GLY A 505 -9.28 19.59 0.29
N LEU A 506 -10.18 18.66 0.63
CA LEU A 506 -10.63 17.61 -0.29
C LEU A 506 -11.84 18.06 -1.11
N PRO A 507 -11.88 17.74 -2.43
CA PRO A 507 -13.07 17.88 -3.25
C PRO A 507 -14.26 17.13 -2.66
N LEU A 508 -15.47 17.69 -2.76
CA LEU A 508 -16.71 17.12 -2.18
C LEU A 508 -16.91 15.64 -2.55
N ARG A 509 -16.66 15.28 -3.82
CA ARG A 509 -16.76 13.89 -4.29
C ARG A 509 -15.87 12.90 -3.53
N ARG A 510 -14.70 13.35 -3.07
CA ARG A 510 -13.73 12.50 -2.34
C ARG A 510 -14.09 12.36 -0.86
N ARG A 511 -14.78 13.34 -0.27
CA ARG A 511 -15.12 13.36 1.17
C ARG A 511 -15.94 12.14 1.59
N ASN A 512 -16.76 11.57 0.70
CA ASN A 512 -17.60 10.40 0.98
C ASN A 512 -16.80 9.11 1.27
N ARG A 513 -15.47 9.12 1.11
CA ARG A 513 -14.57 8.01 1.46
C ARG A 513 -13.84 8.21 2.80
N PHE A 514 -13.98 9.39 3.41
CA PHE A 514 -13.27 9.79 4.62
C PHE A 514 -14.21 9.77 5.81
N TYR A 515 -13.92 8.88 6.76
CA TYR A 515 -14.72 8.65 7.95
C TYR A 515 -13.90 8.98 9.18
N ARG A 516 -14.51 9.70 10.12
CA ARG A 516 -13.91 10.06 11.40
C ARG A 516 -14.80 9.55 12.52
N LEU A 517 -14.26 8.69 13.36
CA LEU A 517 -14.90 8.28 14.59
C LEU A 517 -14.17 8.96 15.75
N ASN A 518 -14.84 9.91 16.37
CA ASN A 518 -14.34 10.65 17.52
C ASN A 518 -15.48 10.79 18.55
N ILE A 519 -15.14 11.08 19.81
CA ILE A 519 -16.12 11.31 20.88
C ILE A 519 -16.03 12.75 21.37
N ASN A 520 -17.15 13.29 21.78
CA ASN A 520 -17.20 14.57 22.47
C ASN A 520 -17.08 14.30 23.97
N ILE A 521 -16.04 14.84 24.58
CA ILE A 521 -15.84 14.73 26.02
C ILE A 521 -16.55 15.92 26.69
N PRO A 522 -17.52 15.69 27.58
CA PRO A 522 -18.19 16.78 28.29
C PRO A 522 -17.21 17.44 29.28
N GLY A 523 -17.06 18.76 29.20
CA GLY A 523 -16.21 19.52 30.12
C GLY A 523 -14.73 19.54 29.73
N ARG A 524 -13.83 19.33 30.69
CA ARG A 524 -12.38 19.39 30.48
C ARG A 524 -11.86 18.04 30.01
N GLU A 525 -11.00 18.03 28.99
CA GLU A 525 -10.34 16.80 28.55
C GLU A 525 -9.51 16.17 29.68
N PRO A 526 -9.64 14.85 29.92
CA PRO A 526 -8.76 14.08 30.79
C PRO A 526 -7.30 14.26 30.38
N SER A 527 -6.43 14.30 31.38
CA SER A 527 -4.99 14.35 31.13
C SER A 527 -4.54 13.05 30.44
N ILE A 528 -3.53 13.15 29.57
CA ILE A 528 -3.05 12.03 28.75
C ILE A 528 -2.41 10.89 29.57
N ASP A 529 -2.15 11.12 30.85
CA ASP A 529 -1.53 10.24 31.83
C ASP A 529 -2.46 9.81 32.98
N ASP A 530 -3.71 10.31 32.99
CA ASP A 530 -4.67 10.02 34.06
C ASP A 530 -5.35 8.67 33.84
N THR A 531 -4.84 7.64 34.50
CA THR A 531 -5.37 6.28 34.34
C THR A 531 -6.69 6.06 35.08
N THR A 532 -7.11 6.97 35.96
CA THR A 532 -8.37 6.84 36.71
C THR A 532 -9.60 7.10 35.85
N GLU A 533 -9.44 7.89 34.79
CA GLU A 533 -10.49 8.26 33.82
C GLU A 533 -10.74 7.20 32.74
N ILE A 534 -9.92 6.13 32.68
CA ILE A 534 -10.03 5.06 31.67
C ILE A 534 -11.43 4.42 31.62
N PRO A 535 -12.07 4.03 32.74
CA PRO A 535 -13.40 3.42 32.70
C PRO A 535 -14.45 4.32 32.05
N GLY A 536 -14.50 5.61 32.43
CA GLY A 536 -15.45 6.57 31.86
C GLY A 536 -15.23 6.85 30.37
N LEU A 537 -13.97 6.78 29.90
CA LEU A 537 -13.64 6.88 28.48
C LEU A 537 -14.10 5.66 27.66
N CYS A 538 -14.21 4.48 28.27
CA CYS A 538 -14.70 3.26 27.61
C CYS A 538 -16.25 3.24 27.50
N GLU A 539 -16.95 3.92 28.40
CA GLU A 539 -18.42 4.02 28.37
C GLU A 539 -18.92 4.97 27.27
N ASN A 540 -18.15 6.01 26.96
CA ASN A 540 -18.45 6.92 25.87
C ASN A 540 -18.04 6.35 24.51
N GLY A 541 -18.77 6.69 23.45
CA GLY A 541 -18.39 6.28 22.11
C GLY A 541 -19.02 7.12 21.02
N PRO A 542 -18.59 6.88 19.77
CA PRO A 542 -18.99 7.71 18.65
C PRO A 542 -20.51 7.58 18.38
N PRO A 543 -21.12 8.60 17.76
CA PRO A 543 -22.53 8.57 17.40
C PRO A 543 -22.90 7.35 16.56
N ILE A 544 -24.06 6.74 16.82
CA ILE A 544 -24.54 5.52 16.15
C ILE A 544 -24.64 5.72 14.63
N HIS A 545 -25.09 6.88 14.16
CA HIS A 545 -25.18 7.17 12.72
C HIS A 545 -23.80 7.14 12.04
N ALA A 546 -22.76 7.66 12.71
CA ALA A 546 -21.39 7.66 12.19
C ALA A 546 -20.81 6.23 12.16
N LEU A 547 -21.11 5.42 13.18
CA LEU A 547 -20.75 4.00 13.23
C LEU A 547 -21.40 3.22 12.08
N ASN A 548 -22.71 3.37 11.89
CA ASN A 548 -23.45 2.69 10.83
C ASN A 548 -22.96 3.08 9.43
N ALA A 549 -22.79 4.38 9.18
CA ALA A 549 -22.25 4.88 7.92
C ALA A 549 -20.86 4.32 7.63
N THR A 550 -19.99 4.26 8.64
CA THR A 550 -18.65 3.68 8.53
C THR A 550 -18.71 2.17 8.28
N ALA A 551 -19.56 1.45 9.00
CA ALA A 551 -19.73 0.00 8.84
C ALA A 551 -20.20 -0.37 7.42
N TRP A 552 -21.19 0.35 6.87
CA TRP A 552 -21.66 0.15 5.51
C TRP A 552 -20.59 0.47 4.46
N ALA A 553 -19.82 1.54 4.65
CA ALA A 553 -18.70 1.88 3.77
C ALA A 553 -17.59 0.81 3.81
N MET A 554 -17.29 0.28 5.00
CA MET A 554 -16.36 -0.84 5.18
C MET A 554 -16.84 -2.09 4.46
N ILE A 555 -18.12 -2.46 4.59
CA ILE A 555 -18.70 -3.62 3.90
C ILE A 555 -18.69 -3.42 2.38
N ALA A 556 -19.08 -2.24 1.89
CA ALA A 556 -19.04 -1.92 0.45
C ALA A 556 -17.62 -2.03 -0.12
N SER A 557 -16.60 -1.59 0.62
CA SER A 557 -15.19 -1.65 0.22
C SER A 557 -14.63 -3.10 0.08
N LEU A 558 -15.33 -4.11 0.59
CA LEU A 558 -14.98 -5.52 0.39
C LEU A 558 -15.28 -6.00 -1.03
N PHE A 559 -16.18 -5.31 -1.73
CA PHE A 559 -16.55 -5.63 -3.10
C PHE A 559 -15.78 -4.75 -4.07
N TYR A 560 -15.50 -5.24 -5.27
CA TYR A 560 -14.82 -4.50 -6.32
C TYR A 560 -15.20 -5.07 -7.67
N PHE A 561 -15.11 -4.28 -8.74
CA PHE A 561 -15.49 -4.72 -10.08
C PHE A 561 -14.25 -5.03 -10.93
N GLU A 562 -14.30 -6.11 -11.70
CA GLU A 562 -13.27 -6.51 -12.65
C GLU A 562 -13.88 -6.90 -13.99
N LEU A 563 -13.31 -6.41 -15.08
CA LEU A 563 -13.64 -6.88 -16.42
C LEU A 563 -13.15 -8.32 -16.60
N GLU A 564 -13.99 -9.18 -17.18
CA GLU A 564 -13.62 -10.55 -17.56
C GLU A 564 -12.72 -10.54 -18.80
N ARG A 565 -13.00 -9.60 -19.71
CA ARG A 565 -12.32 -9.45 -21.01
C ARG A 565 -12.25 -7.96 -21.40
N PRO A 566 -11.37 -7.59 -22.34
CA PRO A 566 -11.37 -6.24 -22.88
C PRO A 566 -12.74 -5.85 -23.46
N PRO A 567 -13.14 -4.57 -23.35
CA PRO A 567 -14.39 -4.09 -23.94
C PRO A 567 -14.46 -4.36 -25.44
N VAL A 568 -15.63 -4.80 -25.91
CA VAL A 568 -15.87 -5.09 -27.33
C VAL A 568 -16.60 -3.90 -27.96
N TYR A 569 -16.01 -3.32 -28.99
CA TYR A 569 -16.63 -2.22 -29.73
C TYR A 569 -17.57 -2.78 -30.81
N GLY A 570 -18.81 -2.30 -30.85
CA GLY A 570 -19.80 -2.65 -31.87
C GLY A 570 -21.02 -1.74 -31.79
N GLN A 571 -21.68 -1.50 -32.92
CA GLN A 571 -22.89 -0.64 -32.98
C GLN A 571 -22.69 0.73 -32.28
N TRP A 572 -21.54 1.38 -32.51
CA TRP A 572 -21.18 2.69 -31.94
C TRP A 572 -20.99 2.75 -30.42
N VAL A 573 -21.04 1.62 -29.71
CA VAL A 573 -20.84 1.54 -28.26
C VAL A 573 -19.79 0.47 -27.89
N TYR A 574 -19.24 0.58 -26.69
CA TYR A 574 -18.41 -0.45 -26.09
C TYR A 574 -19.25 -1.31 -25.15
N THR A 575 -19.34 -2.60 -25.43
CA THR A 575 -19.92 -3.59 -24.52
C THR A 575 -18.87 -4.04 -23.51
N CYS A 576 -19.19 -3.86 -22.24
CA CYS A 576 -18.36 -4.25 -21.11
C CYS A 576 -19.03 -5.43 -20.38
N GLU A 577 -18.23 -6.43 -20.04
CA GLU A 577 -18.65 -7.59 -19.26
C GLU A 577 -17.60 -7.85 -18.19
N GLY A 578 -18.06 -8.02 -16.96
CA GLY A 578 -17.19 -8.22 -15.82
C GLY A 578 -17.92 -8.81 -14.65
N GLN A 579 -17.20 -8.95 -13.55
CA GLN A 579 -17.75 -9.44 -12.31
C GLN A 579 -17.50 -8.51 -11.12
N ILE A 580 -18.51 -8.36 -10.26
CA ILE A 580 -18.31 -7.89 -8.90
C ILE A 580 -17.67 -9.04 -8.12
N ARG A 581 -16.49 -8.83 -7.56
CA ARG A 581 -15.78 -9.79 -6.73
C ARG A 581 -15.80 -9.33 -5.28
N CYS A 582 -15.48 -10.25 -4.37
CA CYS A 582 -15.33 -9.97 -2.95
C CYS A 582 -13.89 -10.28 -2.52
N ARG A 583 -13.32 -9.46 -1.64
CA ARG A 583 -11.99 -9.68 -1.04
C ARG A 583 -11.99 -10.87 -0.07
N LEU A 584 -13.14 -11.25 0.48
CA LEU A 584 -13.26 -12.34 1.44
C LEU A 584 -13.29 -13.73 0.81
N GLY A 585 -12.99 -14.75 1.63
CA GLY A 585 -13.03 -16.15 1.23
C GLY A 585 -14.46 -16.67 1.13
N ILE A 586 -14.66 -17.84 0.52
CA ILE A 586 -16.02 -18.37 0.24
C ILE A 586 -16.91 -18.40 1.48
N GLY A 587 -16.40 -18.87 2.62
CA GLY A 587 -17.16 -18.93 3.88
C GLY A 587 -17.66 -17.55 4.31
N SER A 588 -16.74 -16.63 4.60
CA SER A 588 -17.10 -15.27 5.03
C SER A 588 -17.86 -14.48 3.95
N ARG A 589 -17.58 -14.71 2.67
CA ARG A 589 -18.32 -14.10 1.54
C ARG A 589 -19.78 -14.51 1.56
N ARG A 590 -20.07 -15.81 1.70
CA ARG A 590 -21.45 -16.31 1.77
C ARG A 590 -22.21 -15.64 2.92
N LEU A 591 -21.59 -15.56 4.09
CA LEU A 591 -22.19 -14.95 5.28
C LEU A 591 -22.48 -13.45 5.08
N ILE A 592 -21.56 -12.70 4.45
CA ILE A 592 -21.81 -11.31 4.08
C ILE A 592 -23.00 -11.17 3.13
N LEU A 593 -23.05 -11.98 2.08
CA LEU A 593 -24.14 -11.88 1.11
C LEU A 593 -25.50 -12.23 1.73
N GLU A 594 -25.55 -13.24 2.62
CA GLU A 594 -26.77 -13.55 3.38
C GLU A 594 -27.17 -12.40 4.31
N GLY A 595 -26.21 -11.75 4.98
CA GLY A 595 -26.47 -10.57 5.81
C GLY A 595 -26.99 -9.38 5.02
N LEU A 596 -26.34 -9.07 3.90
CA LEU A 596 -26.81 -8.02 2.98
C LEU A 596 -28.23 -8.31 2.47
N ALA A 597 -28.56 -9.59 2.21
CA ALA A 597 -29.88 -9.99 1.75
C ALA A 597 -30.96 -9.67 2.80
N ARG A 598 -30.67 -9.97 4.07
CA ARG A 598 -31.56 -9.65 5.21
C ARG A 598 -31.79 -8.14 5.34
N GLN A 599 -30.78 -7.34 5.03
CA GLN A 599 -30.84 -5.88 5.03
C GLN A 599 -31.41 -5.29 3.72
N GLN A 600 -31.88 -6.14 2.79
CA GLN A 600 -32.39 -5.76 1.47
C GLN A 600 -31.41 -4.90 0.65
N ALA A 601 -30.11 -5.06 0.91
CA ALA A 601 -29.08 -4.30 0.21
C ALA A 601 -28.85 -4.87 -1.20
N ARG A 602 -28.60 -4.02 -2.19
CA ARG A 602 -28.40 -4.44 -3.59
C ARG A 602 -27.30 -3.65 -4.27
N PHE A 603 -26.63 -4.25 -5.25
CA PHE A 603 -25.71 -3.50 -6.09
C PHE A 603 -26.48 -2.67 -7.12
N VAL A 604 -26.08 -1.42 -7.27
CA VAL A 604 -26.64 -0.47 -8.22
C VAL A 604 -25.54 0.07 -9.13
N ARG A 605 -25.84 0.33 -10.39
CA ARG A 605 -24.94 0.98 -11.36
C ARG A 605 -25.54 2.32 -11.75
N CYS A 606 -24.83 3.41 -11.49
CA CYS A 606 -25.34 4.77 -11.74
C CYS A 606 -26.76 5.00 -11.17
N GLY A 607 -27.07 4.39 -10.02
CA GLY A 607 -28.39 4.46 -9.37
C GLY A 607 -29.41 3.38 -9.77
N GLU A 608 -29.17 2.65 -10.87
CA GLU A 608 -30.08 1.61 -11.36
C GLU A 608 -29.74 0.24 -10.75
N ALA A 609 -30.74 -0.51 -10.30
CA ALA A 609 -30.53 -1.84 -9.72
C ALA A 609 -29.97 -2.83 -10.74
N LEU A 610 -28.91 -3.55 -10.36
CA LEU A 610 -28.38 -4.63 -11.18
C LEU A 610 -29.29 -5.87 -11.10
N SER A 611 -29.58 -6.47 -12.25
CA SER A 611 -30.38 -7.69 -12.36
C SER A 611 -29.62 -8.90 -11.79
N GLY A 612 -30.29 -9.77 -11.03
CA GLY A 612 -29.73 -11.05 -10.57
C GLY A 612 -29.35 -11.12 -9.08
N GLY A 613 -29.76 -10.18 -8.23
CA GLY A 613 -29.45 -10.23 -6.79
C GLY A 613 -27.96 -10.06 -6.52
N TYR A 614 -27.32 -11.03 -5.83
CA TYR A 614 -25.86 -11.07 -5.62
C TYR A 614 -25.11 -11.88 -6.68
N VAL A 615 -25.73 -12.11 -7.84
CA VAL A 615 -25.06 -12.74 -8.99
C VAL A 615 -23.97 -11.81 -9.50
N PHE A 616 -22.76 -12.35 -9.56
CA PHE A 616 -21.53 -11.59 -9.67
C PHE A 616 -21.28 -11.01 -11.06
N THR A 617 -22.07 -11.30 -12.10
CA THR A 617 -21.81 -10.86 -13.48
C THR A 617 -22.57 -9.59 -13.82
N VAL A 618 -21.85 -8.58 -14.32
CA VAL A 618 -22.41 -7.29 -14.73
C VAL A 618 -22.06 -7.02 -16.18
N ARG A 619 -23.08 -6.71 -16.97
CA ARG A 619 -22.94 -6.30 -18.38
C ARG A 619 -23.54 -4.91 -18.57
N PHE A 620 -22.78 -4.02 -19.19
CA PHE A 620 -23.23 -2.66 -19.49
C PHE A 620 -22.53 -2.12 -20.74
N THR A 621 -23.07 -1.03 -21.30
CA THR A 621 -22.49 -0.34 -22.46
C THR A 621 -22.01 1.06 -22.09
N VAL A 622 -20.92 1.51 -22.71
CA VAL A 622 -20.44 2.90 -22.63
C VAL A 622 -20.13 3.42 -24.02
N ILE A 623 -20.35 4.71 -24.26
CA ILE A 623 -19.99 5.36 -25.53
C ILE A 623 -18.48 5.65 -25.53
N ASP A 624 -17.94 6.11 -24.41
CA ASP A 624 -16.52 6.39 -24.21
C ASP A 624 -15.96 5.53 -23.07
N LEU A 625 -14.80 4.89 -23.31
CA LEU A 625 -14.07 4.13 -22.29
C LEU A 625 -13.55 5.01 -21.14
N ARG A 626 -13.46 6.33 -21.36
CA ARG A 626 -13.06 7.30 -20.33
C ARG A 626 -14.23 7.85 -19.52
N ALA A 627 -15.47 7.53 -19.87
CA ALA A 627 -16.62 7.91 -19.05
C ALA A 627 -16.54 7.26 -17.66
N GLU A 628 -16.89 8.03 -16.63
CA GLU A 628 -17.01 7.51 -15.27
C GLU A 628 -18.26 6.62 -15.15
N VAL A 629 -18.07 5.45 -14.54
CA VAL A 629 -19.14 4.52 -14.18
C VAL A 629 -19.04 4.28 -12.69
N SER A 630 -20.17 4.41 -11.98
CA SER A 630 -20.26 4.03 -10.57
C SER A 630 -20.97 2.70 -10.42
N ILE A 631 -20.43 1.86 -9.54
CA ILE A 631 -21.12 0.71 -8.96
C ILE A 631 -21.11 0.90 -7.45
N ASP A 632 -22.28 0.86 -6.83
CA ASP A 632 -22.46 1.14 -5.42
C ASP A 632 -23.26 0.00 -4.77
N LEU A 633 -23.04 -0.21 -3.47
CA LEU A 633 -23.90 -1.02 -2.62
C LEU A 633 -24.96 -0.10 -2.01
N HIS A 634 -26.22 -0.33 -2.36
CA HIS A 634 -27.36 0.45 -1.89
C HIS A 634 -28.13 -0.31 -0.81
N ALA A 635 -28.35 0.32 0.34
CA ALA A 635 -29.23 -0.17 1.39
C ALA A 635 -30.39 0.82 1.64
N PRO A 636 -31.65 0.37 1.77
CA PRO A 636 -32.81 1.27 1.88
C PRO A 636 -32.72 2.30 3.01
N HIS A 637 -32.14 1.92 4.16
CA HIS A 637 -32.08 2.76 5.36
C HIS A 637 -30.81 3.63 5.45
N GLU A 638 -29.79 3.37 4.64
CA GLU A 638 -28.48 4.05 4.72
C GLU A 638 -28.09 4.79 3.43
N GLY A 639 -28.69 4.41 2.29
CA GLY A 639 -28.35 4.92 0.97
C GLY A 639 -27.25 4.13 0.27
N SER A 640 -26.62 4.75 -0.72
CA SER A 640 -25.61 4.11 -1.59
C SER A 640 -24.19 4.39 -1.13
N ARG A 641 -23.36 3.35 -1.04
CA ARG A 641 -21.93 3.43 -0.75
C ARG A 641 -21.12 2.84 -1.91
N PRO A 642 -20.10 3.52 -2.42
CA PRO A 642 -19.33 3.00 -3.55
C PRO A 642 -18.58 1.72 -3.17
N ILE A 643 -18.56 0.75 -4.07
CA ILE A 643 -17.69 -0.42 -3.92
C ILE A 643 -16.23 -0.02 -4.15
N GLY A 644 -15.30 -0.91 -3.82
CA GLY A 644 -13.88 -0.70 -4.05
C GLY A 644 -13.55 -0.39 -5.51
N GLY A 645 -12.82 0.71 -5.72
CA GLY A 645 -12.44 1.24 -7.02
C GLY A 645 -13.52 2.05 -7.74
N SER A 646 -14.75 2.11 -7.24
CA SER A 646 -15.87 2.89 -7.82
C SER A 646 -15.86 4.33 -7.29
N PRO A 647 -16.12 5.38 -8.11
CA PRO A 647 -16.32 5.31 -9.55
C PRO A 647 -15.00 5.04 -10.28
N PHE A 648 -15.11 4.43 -11.46
CA PHE A 648 -13.97 4.11 -12.32
C PHE A 648 -14.26 4.46 -13.78
N THR A 649 -13.20 4.56 -14.58
CA THR A 649 -13.31 4.53 -16.04
C THR A 649 -13.02 3.12 -16.55
N VAL A 650 -13.71 2.70 -17.60
CA VAL A 650 -13.46 1.38 -18.24
C VAL A 650 -12.02 1.30 -18.74
N HIS A 651 -11.49 2.40 -19.27
CA HIS A 651 -10.08 2.52 -19.65
C HIS A 651 -9.15 2.26 -18.46
N GLY A 652 -9.44 2.85 -17.29
CA GLY A 652 -8.68 2.62 -16.06
C GLY A 652 -8.74 1.18 -15.58
N LEU A 653 -9.87 0.47 -15.73
CA LEU A 653 -9.96 -0.96 -15.43
C LEU A 653 -9.06 -1.79 -16.35
N VAL A 654 -9.12 -1.55 -17.67
CA VAL A 654 -8.28 -2.25 -18.66
C VAL A 654 -6.78 -2.05 -18.35
N GLN A 655 -6.38 -0.85 -17.96
CA GLN A 655 -4.99 -0.55 -17.58
C GLN A 655 -4.59 -1.24 -16.27
N ARG A 656 -5.39 -1.10 -15.21
CA ARG A 656 -5.07 -1.65 -13.88
C ARG A 656 -5.06 -3.17 -13.86
N GLN A 657 -6.05 -3.82 -14.48
CA GLN A 657 -6.07 -5.28 -14.69
C GLN A 657 -5.06 -5.74 -15.74
N ARG A 658 -4.41 -4.77 -16.42
CA ARG A 658 -3.44 -4.98 -17.49
C ARG A 658 -4.00 -5.78 -18.67
N LEU A 659 -5.32 -5.85 -18.89
CA LEU A 659 -5.96 -6.80 -19.81
C LEU A 659 -5.37 -6.80 -21.24
N TYR A 660 -4.85 -5.66 -21.69
CA TYR A 660 -4.08 -5.56 -22.93
C TYR A 660 -2.58 -5.42 -22.65
N CYS A 661 -1.86 -6.55 -22.61
CA CYS A 661 -0.39 -6.62 -22.49
C CYS A 661 0.25 -7.35 -23.67
N PRO A 662 0.39 -6.70 -24.85
CA PRO A 662 0.91 -7.35 -26.05
C PRO A 662 2.35 -7.86 -25.88
N PHE A 663 3.14 -7.28 -24.98
CA PHE A 663 4.52 -7.69 -24.70
C PHE A 663 4.67 -8.48 -23.39
N GLY A 664 3.57 -8.99 -22.84
CA GLY A 664 3.56 -9.66 -21.53
C GLY A 664 3.60 -8.70 -20.34
N SER A 665 3.55 -9.27 -19.14
CA SER A 665 3.52 -8.55 -17.86
C SER A 665 4.56 -9.10 -16.89
N ALA A 666 4.92 -8.32 -15.87
CA ALA A 666 5.94 -8.68 -14.88
C ALA A 666 5.61 -9.93 -14.06
N ASN A 667 4.34 -10.35 -14.02
CA ASN A 667 3.88 -11.56 -13.34
C ASN A 667 3.83 -12.81 -14.25
N HIS A 668 4.26 -12.71 -15.52
CA HIS A 668 4.35 -13.83 -16.47
C HIS A 668 3.05 -14.64 -16.66
N LEU A 669 1.88 -14.07 -16.34
CA LEU A 669 0.60 -14.75 -16.54
C LEU A 669 0.32 -14.93 -18.04
N LYS A 670 0.07 -16.18 -18.45
CA LYS A 670 -0.45 -16.51 -19.79
C LYS A 670 -1.86 -15.95 -19.90
N ARG A 671 -2.07 -15.00 -20.83
CA ARG A 671 -3.41 -14.44 -21.12
C ARG A 671 -3.91 -14.98 -22.45
N GLY A 672 -5.18 -15.36 -22.49
CA GLY A 672 -5.79 -15.98 -23.67
C GLY A 672 -5.81 -15.04 -24.88
N PRO A 673 -5.84 -15.59 -26.11
CA PRO A 673 -5.77 -14.82 -27.37
C PRO A 673 -6.94 -13.83 -27.58
N GLN A 674 -8.05 -13.99 -26.86
CA GLN A 674 -9.23 -13.11 -26.94
C GLN A 674 -8.99 -11.71 -26.33
N ALA A 675 -7.93 -11.53 -25.54
CA ALA A 675 -7.58 -10.23 -24.95
C ALA A 675 -7.02 -9.20 -25.96
N LEU A 676 -6.95 -9.56 -27.24
CA LEU A 676 -6.24 -8.82 -28.29
C LEU A 676 -7.17 -8.04 -29.25
N LEU A 677 -8.49 -8.13 -29.07
CA LEU A 677 -9.50 -7.47 -29.91
C LEU A 677 -9.85 -6.06 -29.40
N LEU A 678 -8.85 -5.20 -29.19
CA LEU A 678 -9.09 -3.75 -29.07
C LEU A 678 -8.75 -3.10 -30.42
N VAL A 679 -9.68 -3.22 -31.37
CA VAL A 679 -9.67 -2.51 -32.64
C VAL A 679 -10.18 -1.07 -32.39
N PRO A 680 -9.39 -0.01 -32.65
CA PRO A 680 -9.90 1.36 -32.72
C PRO A 680 -10.79 1.51 -33.97
N PRO A 681 -11.68 2.53 -34.02
CA PRO A 681 -12.63 2.67 -35.11
C PRO A 681 -11.91 2.73 -36.45
N ALA A 682 -12.36 1.88 -37.38
CA ALA A 682 -11.91 1.91 -38.76
C ALA A 682 -12.13 3.32 -39.32
N LYS A 683 -11.15 3.75 -40.14
CA LYS A 683 -11.18 4.99 -40.94
C LYS A 683 -12.59 5.26 -41.47
N ARG A 684 -13.03 6.54 -41.44
CA ARG A 684 -14.14 7.04 -42.26
C ARG A 684 -14.07 6.35 -43.63
N GLN A 685 -15.03 5.49 -43.94
CA GLN A 685 -15.30 5.17 -45.34
C GLN A 685 -15.56 6.52 -45.99
N ARG A 686 -14.66 6.93 -46.91
CA ARG A 686 -15.01 7.97 -47.87
C ARG A 686 -16.22 7.40 -48.61
N GLY A 687 -17.36 8.09 -48.52
CA GLY A 687 -18.52 7.76 -49.34
C GLY A 687 -18.07 7.72 -50.80
N ASP A 688 -18.45 6.64 -51.47
CA ASP A 688 -18.36 6.54 -52.92
C ASP A 688 -19.18 7.69 -53.54
N PRO A 689 -18.60 8.54 -54.40
CA PRO A 689 -19.35 9.61 -55.07
C PRO A 689 -20.00 9.14 -56.39
N HIS A 690 -20.24 7.84 -56.57
CA HIS A 690 -20.84 7.32 -57.80
C HIS A 690 -22.08 6.46 -57.52
N GLY A 691 -23.21 7.15 -57.47
CA GLY A 691 -24.55 6.56 -57.46
C GLY A 691 -25.57 7.61 -57.91
N ALA A 692 -25.29 8.28 -59.03
CA ALA A 692 -26.28 9.12 -59.69
C ALA A 692 -27.46 8.24 -60.13
N GLY A 693 -28.63 8.54 -59.56
CA GLY A 693 -29.88 7.92 -59.95
C GLY A 693 -30.19 8.20 -61.41
N ARG A 694 -30.44 7.15 -62.18
CA ARG A 694 -31.33 7.20 -63.33
C ARG A 694 -32.73 6.84 -62.83
N ALA A 695 -33.56 7.85 -62.69
CA ALA A 695 -35.01 7.71 -62.70
C ALA A 695 -35.48 8.02 -64.12
N GLU A 696 -36.30 7.15 -64.67
CA GLU A 696 -37.31 7.42 -65.70
C GLU A 696 -38.37 6.31 -65.60
N PRO A 697 -39.62 6.56 -66.03
CA PRO A 697 -40.14 7.77 -66.67
C PRO A 697 -40.85 8.74 -65.71
#